data_AF-A0A4S4I091-F1
#
_entry.id   AF-A0A4S4I091-F1
#
_cell.length_a   1.000
_cell.length_b   1.000
_cell.length_c   1.000
_cell.angle_alpha   90.00
_cell.angle_beta   90.00
_cell.angle_gamma   90.00
#
_symmetry.space_group_name_H-M   'P 1'
#
loop_
_entity.id
_entity.type
_entity.pdbx_description
1 polymer ?
#
loop_
_entity_poly.entity_id
_entity_poly.type
_entity_poly.pdbx_seq_one_letter_code
_entity_poly.pdbx_strand_id
1 'polypeptide(L)'
;MRKSFNQKINKLSSIFIVVLLVCMNFLIHLPYKAEAATTELKGLGDVSYYNAIIFGDHSATSADIEGAMAIQKNMNASSYTVLAAATGANNLAGATWVDEGYPSLLLGGQFTKAGAGQVVIQDGTVAMTKDGDPDGAMKTSYDRISYKEQAEIDAKFKEFRKDVDGVIGDASKLQTDKPKPNMSFGIGEDVNNPNIYVSSGQTGKKAFDVTDVFLPNVENKDFIVIYSDAEEVSFGSGAILYDTRNNGMATDLINTSQAYDPNSSFTELASKVIWVFPNATKITTKGYGVVGSVFAPNAVVETKGGSINGQAYVGGLHQRDGFEVHNFKFNWPKWKKPAAEKGNLQIKKVDENNENIVLKDAKFDVIDKENNVVDTVTTNEKGIAEVKDLPFGDYFVKEISAPEGYIKIDAPVKVTIDNTNIIEFVIKNTKKLENGQLKLLKKDSESGQLLPGAKFDVIDKDGKVVETIVTDDKGEALSKQLPVGSYTLKEVEAPKGYELSSSSVSVDVEANKVVTVDVVNKKIPEKVTGQFEIVKVDAEDKAKVLSDAEFEVYKDGKKVETLRTDKTGKVISQKLEPGTYTLKETKAPQGYKLLKEEIEVVVEANKVVQVQVENAKELGSLQVIKKDAESGKVLEGAEFKLKNEAGQVVGETKTTNKDGVVKFENLMPGKYTLEETKAPEGYKALEVTIEVNVVANEVVKQDVLNEKVKEEITGQLEITKVDANDINKKLAGAVFEIWKDGTKIDTLTSDENGKAISKELDPGDYILKEVQAPEGYELSDKEIEFTISNQKFEVVKLQITNKKETSKGPEKPGEETEKPGEETEKPGEETEKPGEEIEKPGGETGTPSEGMENVDKEKPTLPEKGQGASHAQLPATGHDMNYLPFIGFALVLLGIRLRFMIKNS
;
A
#
# COMPACT_ATOMS: atom_id res chain seq x y z
N MET A 1 -25.27 39.32 -34.00
CA MET A 1 -24.71 38.05 -34.53
C MET A 1 -24.37 37.00 -33.47
N ARG A 2 -23.60 37.28 -32.40
CA ARG A 2 -23.13 36.24 -31.42
C ARG A 2 -24.17 35.19 -30.96
N LYS A 3 -25.44 35.54 -30.68
CA LYS A 3 -26.49 34.56 -30.30
C LYS A 3 -26.80 33.48 -31.36
N SER A 4 -26.57 33.74 -32.65
CA SER A 4 -26.88 32.78 -33.74
C SER A 4 -25.81 31.68 -33.89
N PHE A 5 -24.58 31.94 -33.46
CA PHE A 5 -23.46 31.00 -33.63
C PHE A 5 -23.57 29.80 -32.67
N ASN A 6 -23.77 30.05 -31.38
CA ASN A 6 -23.91 28.99 -30.36
C ASN A 6 -25.12 28.07 -30.64
N GLN A 7 -26.20 28.61 -31.24
CA GLN A 7 -27.38 27.82 -31.60
C GLN A 7 -27.11 26.82 -32.75
N LYS A 8 -26.12 27.08 -33.62
CA LYS A 8 -25.68 26.14 -34.65
C LYS A 8 -24.73 25.06 -34.08
N ILE A 9 -23.83 25.43 -33.17
CA ILE A 9 -22.92 24.49 -32.51
C ILE A 9 -23.69 23.43 -31.72
N ASN A 10 -24.67 23.84 -30.91
CA ASN A 10 -25.49 22.90 -30.13
C ASN A 10 -26.27 21.92 -31.03
N LYS A 11 -26.76 22.37 -32.20
CA LYS A 11 -27.43 21.47 -33.17
C LYS A 11 -26.48 20.46 -33.81
N LEU A 12 -25.23 20.82 -34.11
CA LEU A 12 -24.24 19.86 -34.60
C LEU A 12 -23.90 18.80 -33.54
N SER A 13 -23.70 19.23 -32.29
CA SER A 13 -23.40 18.32 -31.17
C SER A 13 -24.50 17.27 -30.96
N SER A 14 -25.78 17.69 -30.92
CA SER A 14 -26.90 16.75 -30.78
C SER A 14 -27.01 15.75 -31.94
N ILE A 15 -26.74 16.17 -33.18
CA ILE A 15 -26.74 15.27 -34.34
C ILE A 15 -25.62 14.23 -34.22
N PHE A 16 -24.42 14.64 -33.80
CA PHE A 16 -23.28 13.74 -33.63
C PHE A 16 -23.52 12.68 -32.55
N ILE A 17 -24.17 13.05 -31.45
CA ILE A 17 -24.55 12.12 -30.36
C ILE A 17 -25.61 11.11 -30.83
N VAL A 18 -26.60 11.55 -31.63
CA VAL A 18 -27.62 10.63 -32.19
C VAL A 18 -27.01 9.65 -33.19
N VAL A 19 -26.08 10.10 -34.04
CA VAL A 19 -25.34 9.20 -34.96
C VAL A 19 -24.51 8.19 -34.17
N LEU A 20 -23.80 8.60 -33.11
CA LEU A 20 -23.07 7.70 -32.22
C LEU A 20 -23.97 6.64 -31.58
N LEU A 21 -25.15 7.01 -31.08
CA LEU A 21 -26.10 6.07 -30.50
C LEU A 21 -26.67 5.08 -31.54
N VAL A 22 -26.91 5.51 -32.78
CA VAL A 22 -27.32 4.63 -33.88
C VAL A 22 -26.18 3.66 -34.25
N CYS A 23 -24.94 4.12 -34.31
CA CYS A 23 -23.78 3.25 -34.52
C CYS A 23 -23.58 2.23 -33.38
N MET A 24 -23.79 2.64 -32.12
CA MET A 24 -23.73 1.72 -30.97
C MET A 24 -24.85 0.66 -31.00
N ASN A 25 -26.07 1.00 -31.42
CA ASN A 25 -27.12 0.00 -31.62
C ASN A 25 -26.80 -0.97 -32.78
N PHE A 26 -26.17 -0.52 -33.86
CA PHE A 26 -25.72 -1.42 -34.93
C PHE A 26 -24.60 -2.38 -34.49
N LEU A 27 -23.75 -1.99 -33.53
CA LEU A 27 -22.75 -2.88 -32.92
C LEU A 27 -23.35 -3.99 -32.04
N ILE A 28 -24.57 -3.80 -31.53
CA ILE A 28 -25.27 -4.77 -30.66
C ILE A 28 -26.02 -5.86 -31.46
N HIS A 29 -26.10 -5.73 -32.80
CA HIS A 29 -26.71 -6.71 -33.71
C HIS A 29 -25.76 -7.21 -34.82
N LEU A 30 -24.45 -7.13 -34.59
CA LEU A 30 -23.52 -8.05 -35.25
C LEU A 30 -23.73 -9.45 -34.63
N PRO A 31 -23.88 -10.53 -35.44
CA PRO A 31 -23.91 -11.88 -34.90
C PRO A 31 -22.56 -12.14 -34.22
N TYR A 32 -22.61 -12.64 -32.99
CA TYR A 32 -21.42 -13.04 -32.25
C TYR A 32 -20.72 -14.14 -33.04
N LYS A 33 -19.66 -13.80 -33.79
CA LYS A 33 -18.73 -14.82 -34.26
C LYS A 33 -18.20 -15.49 -33.00
N ALA A 34 -18.56 -16.75 -32.79
CA ALA A 34 -17.83 -17.58 -31.85
C ALA A 34 -16.35 -17.46 -32.21
N GLU A 35 -15.53 -17.10 -31.22
CA GLU A 35 -14.12 -17.42 -31.31
C GLU A 35 -14.07 -18.95 -31.37
N ALA A 36 -13.87 -19.47 -32.59
CA ALA A 36 -13.57 -20.87 -32.75
C ALA A 36 -12.28 -21.11 -31.99
N ALA A 37 -12.39 -21.78 -30.83
CA ALA A 37 -11.26 -22.42 -30.20
C ALA A 37 -10.55 -23.19 -31.31
N THR A 38 -9.26 -22.90 -31.54
CA THR A 38 -8.51 -23.42 -32.68
C THR A 38 -8.49 -24.94 -32.58
N THR A 39 -9.39 -25.59 -33.32
CA THR A 39 -9.62 -27.02 -33.23
C THR A 39 -8.34 -27.73 -33.59
N GLU A 40 -7.75 -28.45 -32.63
CA GLU A 40 -6.52 -29.19 -32.88
C GLU A 40 -6.83 -30.36 -33.82
N LEU A 41 -6.66 -30.15 -35.13
CA LEU A 41 -6.80 -31.17 -36.19
C LEU A 41 -5.73 -32.28 -36.11
N LYS A 42 -4.97 -32.32 -35.01
CA LYS A 42 -3.98 -33.35 -34.66
C LYS A 42 -4.69 -34.68 -34.50
N GLY A 43 -4.13 -35.73 -35.10
CA GLY A 43 -4.70 -37.07 -35.03
C GLY A 43 -5.70 -37.41 -36.14
N LEU A 44 -5.92 -36.55 -37.14
CA LEU A 44 -6.78 -36.83 -38.31
C LEU A 44 -6.01 -37.12 -39.61
N GLY A 45 -4.73 -37.52 -39.52
CA GLY A 45 -3.86 -37.79 -40.67
C GLY A 45 -3.44 -36.55 -41.46
N ASP A 46 -2.74 -36.77 -42.57
CA ASP A 46 -2.48 -35.78 -43.62
C ASP A 46 -2.79 -36.38 -45.01
N VAL A 47 -2.56 -35.61 -46.08
CA VAL A 47 -2.87 -36.08 -47.43
C VAL A 47 -2.06 -37.30 -47.90
N SER A 48 -0.91 -37.61 -47.31
CA SER A 48 -0.06 -38.76 -47.68
C SER A 48 -0.47 -40.09 -47.03
N TYR A 49 -1.27 -40.03 -45.96
CA TYR A 49 -1.68 -41.20 -45.18
C TYR A 49 -2.77 -42.04 -45.89
N TYR A 50 -3.81 -41.39 -46.42
CA TYR A 50 -4.99 -42.05 -46.98
C TYR A 50 -4.76 -42.55 -48.42
N ASN A 51 -5.23 -43.77 -48.74
CA ASN A 51 -5.32 -44.29 -50.11
C ASN A 51 -6.25 -43.41 -50.96
N ALA A 52 -7.38 -42.96 -50.39
CA ALA A 52 -8.32 -42.06 -51.05
C ALA A 52 -8.82 -40.94 -50.13
N ILE A 53 -8.91 -39.74 -50.67
CA ILE A 53 -9.59 -38.58 -50.06
C ILE A 53 -10.70 -38.13 -51.00
N ILE A 54 -11.93 -38.21 -50.52
CA ILE A 54 -13.15 -38.09 -51.31
C ILE A 54 -13.96 -36.90 -50.76
N PHE A 55 -13.99 -35.79 -51.51
CA PHE A 55 -14.66 -34.54 -51.14
C PHE A 55 -16.20 -34.58 -51.28
N GLY A 56 -16.75 -35.77 -51.53
CA GLY A 56 -18.16 -36.02 -51.69
C GLY A 56 -18.55 -37.39 -51.16
N ASP A 57 -19.47 -38.04 -51.88
CA ASP A 57 -20.05 -39.31 -51.49
C ASP A 57 -19.24 -40.49 -52.06
N HIS A 58 -19.22 -41.59 -51.31
CA HIS A 58 -18.52 -42.82 -51.67
C HIS A 58 -19.49 -44.01 -51.67
N SER A 59 -19.28 -44.98 -52.57
CA SER A 59 -19.92 -46.28 -52.48
C SER A 59 -19.01 -47.41 -52.96
N ALA A 60 -19.06 -48.55 -52.30
CA ALA A 60 -18.45 -49.80 -52.76
C ALA A 60 -19.50 -50.92 -52.80
N THR A 61 -19.84 -51.37 -54.00
CA THR A 61 -20.83 -52.44 -54.23
C THR A 61 -20.20 -53.51 -55.11
N SER A 62 -19.99 -54.71 -54.58
CA SER A 62 -19.17 -55.78 -55.19
C SER A 62 -17.78 -55.28 -55.62
N ALA A 63 -17.15 -54.55 -54.71
CA ALA A 63 -15.73 -54.24 -54.66
C ALA A 63 -15.36 -54.12 -53.18
N ASP A 64 -14.18 -54.59 -52.79
CA ASP A 64 -13.70 -54.45 -51.42
C ASP A 64 -12.94 -53.13 -51.24
N ILE A 65 -13.04 -52.54 -50.05
CA ILE A 65 -12.32 -51.32 -49.68
C ILE A 65 -11.13 -51.73 -48.84
N GLU A 66 -9.93 -51.45 -49.34
CA GLU A 66 -8.66 -51.76 -48.69
C GLU A 66 -7.86 -50.50 -48.34
N GLY A 67 -7.18 -50.52 -47.18
CA GLY A 67 -6.33 -49.43 -46.71
C GLY A 67 -7.11 -48.30 -46.01
N ALA A 68 -6.58 -47.09 -46.05
CA ALA A 68 -7.13 -45.94 -45.34
C ALA A 68 -7.91 -44.99 -46.26
N MET A 69 -9.09 -44.50 -45.85
CA MET A 69 -9.91 -43.56 -46.61
C MET A 69 -10.45 -42.39 -45.78
N ALA A 70 -10.51 -41.22 -46.40
CA ALA A 70 -11.21 -40.06 -45.88
C ALA A 70 -12.38 -39.70 -46.82
N ILE A 71 -13.61 -39.74 -46.31
CA ILE A 71 -14.85 -39.46 -47.06
C ILE A 71 -15.58 -38.28 -46.40
N GLN A 72 -15.78 -37.18 -47.13
CA GLN A 72 -16.37 -35.97 -46.55
C GLN A 72 -17.89 -36.08 -46.32
N LYS A 73 -18.58 -36.88 -47.15
CA LYS A 73 -20.03 -37.08 -47.05
C LYS A 73 -20.36 -38.54 -46.74
N ASN A 74 -21.34 -39.12 -47.42
CA ASN A 74 -21.92 -40.41 -47.08
C ASN A 74 -21.10 -41.56 -47.71
N MET A 75 -21.17 -42.72 -47.07
CA MET A 75 -20.47 -43.93 -47.47
C MET A 75 -21.46 -45.08 -47.59
N ASN A 76 -21.60 -45.70 -48.76
CA ASN A 76 -22.52 -46.81 -49.00
C ASN A 76 -21.75 -48.08 -49.44
N ALA A 77 -21.36 -48.92 -48.47
CA ALA A 77 -20.37 -49.98 -48.70
C ALA A 77 -20.84 -51.38 -48.23
N SER A 78 -20.51 -52.42 -49.00
CA SER A 78 -20.83 -53.82 -48.65
C SER A 78 -19.81 -54.46 -47.69
N SER A 79 -18.58 -53.95 -47.73
CA SER A 79 -17.42 -54.40 -46.97
C SER A 79 -16.45 -53.22 -46.77
N TYR A 80 -15.62 -53.32 -45.74
CA TYR A 80 -14.49 -52.41 -45.47
C TYR A 80 -13.45 -53.18 -44.67
N THR A 81 -12.18 -53.11 -45.05
CA THR A 81 -11.06 -53.75 -44.34
C THR A 81 -9.79 -52.90 -44.40
N VAL A 82 -9.11 -52.76 -43.27
CA VAL A 82 -7.78 -52.11 -43.21
C VAL A 82 -6.67 -53.14 -43.46
N LEU A 83 -6.93 -54.41 -43.15
CA LEU A 83 -5.89 -55.39 -42.86
C LEU A 83 -5.37 -56.17 -44.06
N ALA A 84 -6.03 -56.10 -45.22
CA ALA A 84 -5.44 -56.60 -46.46
C ALA A 84 -4.11 -55.86 -46.74
N ALA A 85 -4.15 -54.54 -46.93
CA ALA A 85 -2.97 -53.68 -47.09
C ALA A 85 -1.99 -53.66 -45.89
N ALA A 86 -2.37 -54.18 -44.72
CA ALA A 86 -1.56 -54.14 -43.48
C ALA A 86 -0.97 -55.49 -43.03
N THR A 87 -1.43 -56.65 -43.55
CA THR A 87 -0.90 -57.97 -43.12
C THR A 87 0.54 -58.25 -43.54
N GLY A 88 1.12 -57.44 -44.44
CA GLY A 88 2.43 -57.75 -45.06
C GLY A 88 2.39 -59.02 -45.92
N ALA A 89 1.21 -59.43 -46.36
CA ALA A 89 1.03 -60.60 -47.22
C ALA A 89 1.59 -60.28 -48.62
N ASN A 90 2.55 -61.09 -49.09
CA ASN A 90 3.36 -60.84 -50.30
C ASN A 90 2.57 -61.06 -51.63
N ASN A 91 1.28 -60.77 -51.64
CA ASN A 91 0.34 -61.03 -52.73
C ASN A 91 -0.62 -59.85 -53.02
N LEU A 92 -0.39 -58.68 -52.42
CA LEU A 92 -1.24 -57.48 -52.56
C LEU A 92 -0.42 -56.30 -53.09
N ALA A 93 -1.09 -55.38 -53.81
CA ALA A 93 -0.48 -54.20 -54.41
C ALA A 93 -0.54 -52.98 -53.47
N GLY A 94 0.46 -52.09 -53.56
CA GLY A 94 0.60 -50.93 -52.67
C GLY A 94 1.61 -51.14 -51.55
N ALA A 95 2.22 -50.04 -51.11
CA ALA A 95 3.17 -50.04 -50.00
C ALA A 95 2.47 -50.44 -48.70
N THR A 96 3.15 -51.25 -47.88
CA THR A 96 2.62 -51.74 -46.60
C THR A 96 2.09 -50.59 -45.75
N TRP A 97 0.81 -50.68 -45.36
CA TRP A 97 0.20 -49.70 -44.47
C TRP A 97 0.87 -49.73 -43.09
N VAL A 98 1.02 -48.55 -42.49
CA VAL A 98 1.64 -48.36 -41.17
C VAL A 98 0.63 -47.64 -40.28
N ASP A 99 0.41 -48.14 -39.07
CA ASP A 99 -0.38 -47.42 -38.07
C ASP A 99 0.44 -46.23 -37.55
N GLU A 100 0.17 -45.05 -38.11
CA GLU A 100 0.76 -43.78 -37.71
C GLU A 100 -0.08 -43.07 -36.61
N GLY A 101 -1.01 -43.80 -35.97
CA GLY A 101 -1.89 -43.30 -34.90
C GLY A 101 -3.11 -42.54 -35.42
N TYR A 102 -3.35 -42.56 -36.72
CA TYR A 102 -4.43 -41.85 -37.41
C TYR A 102 -5.64 -42.77 -37.69
N PRO A 103 -6.84 -42.22 -37.88
CA PRO A 103 -8.00 -43.02 -38.24
C PRO A 103 -7.84 -43.59 -39.65
N SER A 104 -7.96 -44.91 -39.79
CA SER A 104 -8.00 -45.58 -41.09
C SER A 104 -9.23 -45.18 -41.89
N LEU A 105 -10.36 -44.91 -41.23
CA LEU A 105 -11.56 -44.32 -41.85
C LEU A 105 -11.89 -42.99 -41.19
N LEU A 106 -11.87 -41.90 -41.96
CA LEU A 106 -12.36 -40.58 -41.56
C LEU A 106 -13.65 -40.25 -42.31
N LEU A 107 -14.79 -40.19 -41.63
CA LEU A 107 -16.12 -40.12 -42.25
C LEU A 107 -16.94 -38.91 -41.77
N GLY A 108 -17.28 -38.00 -42.70
CA GLY A 108 -18.03 -36.77 -42.41
C GLY A 108 -19.55 -36.86 -42.55
N GLY A 109 -20.09 -37.92 -43.17
CA GLY A 109 -21.53 -38.15 -43.35
C GLY A 109 -21.97 -39.57 -42.98
N GLN A 110 -23.14 -40.01 -43.45
CA GLN A 110 -23.74 -41.27 -42.99
C GLN A 110 -23.10 -42.51 -43.61
N PHE A 111 -22.82 -43.52 -42.79
CA PHE A 111 -22.53 -44.88 -43.24
C PHE A 111 -23.84 -45.65 -43.50
N THR A 112 -23.99 -46.16 -44.72
CA THR A 112 -25.05 -47.08 -45.13
C THR A 112 -24.41 -48.42 -45.50
N LYS A 113 -24.95 -49.52 -44.94
CA LYS A 113 -24.48 -50.86 -45.26
C LYS A 113 -25.12 -51.38 -46.55
N ALA A 114 -24.31 -51.64 -47.57
CA ALA A 114 -24.79 -52.13 -48.87
C ALA A 114 -24.97 -53.66 -48.89
N GLY A 115 -26.19 -54.13 -49.16
CA GLY A 115 -26.47 -55.55 -49.39
C GLY A 115 -26.22 -56.44 -48.17
N ALA A 116 -25.88 -57.72 -48.41
CA ALA A 116 -25.83 -58.77 -47.39
C ALA A 116 -24.43 -59.01 -46.76
N GLY A 117 -23.46 -58.13 -47.00
CA GLY A 117 -22.08 -58.29 -46.55
C GLY A 117 -21.84 -58.09 -45.04
N GLN A 118 -20.58 -57.96 -44.64
CA GLN A 118 -20.15 -57.58 -43.29
C GLN A 118 -19.06 -56.52 -43.38
N VAL A 119 -19.03 -55.62 -42.39
CA VAL A 119 -18.06 -54.53 -42.28
C VAL A 119 -17.06 -54.93 -41.19
N VAL A 120 -15.76 -54.96 -41.48
CA VAL A 120 -14.77 -55.65 -40.65
C VAL A 120 -13.57 -54.73 -40.35
N ILE A 121 -13.72 -53.91 -39.32
CA ILE A 121 -12.67 -52.97 -38.86
C ILE A 121 -11.75 -53.70 -37.88
N GLN A 122 -10.86 -54.54 -38.41
CA GLN A 122 -9.73 -55.05 -37.62
C GLN A 122 -8.57 -54.04 -37.64
N ASP A 123 -7.95 -53.84 -36.47
CA ASP A 123 -6.74 -53.06 -36.18
C ASP A 123 -6.60 -51.60 -36.68
N GLY A 124 -7.63 -51.03 -37.31
CA GLY A 124 -7.74 -49.59 -37.58
C GLY A 124 -8.59 -48.83 -36.55
N THR A 125 -8.35 -47.52 -36.43
CA THR A 125 -9.22 -46.58 -35.69
C THR A 125 -10.17 -45.90 -36.67
N VAL A 126 -11.42 -45.65 -36.29
CA VAL A 126 -12.37 -44.88 -37.13
C VAL A 126 -12.67 -43.54 -36.47
N ALA A 127 -12.63 -42.45 -37.23
CA ALA A 127 -13.08 -41.13 -36.81
C ALA A 127 -14.32 -40.75 -37.63
N MET A 128 -15.46 -40.52 -36.97
CA MET A 128 -16.71 -40.17 -37.67
C MET A 128 -17.52 -39.13 -36.91
N THR A 129 -18.45 -38.47 -37.58
CA THR A 129 -19.47 -37.66 -36.88
C THR A 129 -20.43 -38.54 -36.09
N LYS A 130 -21.08 -37.98 -35.07
CA LYS A 130 -22.08 -38.70 -34.27
C LYS A 130 -23.25 -39.25 -35.10
N ASP A 131 -23.63 -38.52 -36.14
CA ASP A 131 -24.70 -38.91 -37.08
C ASP A 131 -24.19 -39.80 -38.22
N GLY A 132 -22.89 -40.16 -38.21
CA GLY A 132 -22.20 -40.96 -39.21
C GLY A 132 -22.42 -42.47 -39.12
N ASP A 133 -22.89 -42.99 -37.99
CA ASP A 133 -23.36 -44.37 -37.83
C ASP A 133 -24.77 -44.39 -37.19
N PRO A 134 -25.80 -43.91 -37.91
CA PRO A 134 -27.13 -43.64 -37.33
C PRO A 134 -27.86 -44.92 -36.91
N ASP A 135 -27.61 -46.03 -37.61
CA ASP A 135 -28.18 -47.35 -37.32
C ASP A 135 -27.31 -48.18 -36.35
N GLY A 136 -26.14 -47.67 -35.95
CA GLY A 136 -25.21 -48.37 -35.06
C GLY A 136 -24.48 -49.57 -35.70
N ALA A 137 -24.44 -49.63 -37.03
CA ALA A 137 -23.93 -50.74 -37.84
C ALA A 137 -22.41 -50.96 -37.69
N MET A 138 -21.65 -49.93 -37.31
CA MET A 138 -20.24 -50.03 -36.92
C MET A 138 -20.13 -50.25 -35.40
N LYS A 139 -20.96 -49.54 -34.63
CA LYS A 139 -20.94 -49.49 -33.16
C LYS A 139 -21.21 -50.83 -32.47
N THR A 140 -21.94 -51.76 -33.08
CA THR A 140 -22.19 -53.09 -32.50
C THR A 140 -20.98 -54.03 -32.51
N SER A 141 -19.82 -53.62 -33.02
CA SER A 141 -18.72 -54.54 -33.31
C SER A 141 -17.32 -54.15 -32.82
N TYR A 142 -17.04 -52.87 -32.53
CA TYR A 142 -15.66 -52.42 -32.22
C TYR A 142 -15.56 -51.27 -31.21
N ASP A 143 -14.59 -51.38 -30.29
CA ASP A 143 -14.22 -50.31 -29.33
C ASP A 143 -13.39 -49.17 -29.95
N ARG A 144 -12.96 -49.30 -31.22
CA ARG A 144 -12.01 -48.39 -31.91
C ARG A 144 -12.67 -47.23 -32.67
N ILE A 145 -13.89 -46.83 -32.31
CA ILE A 145 -14.61 -45.71 -32.95
C ILE A 145 -14.49 -44.44 -32.11
N SER A 146 -13.87 -43.42 -32.68
CA SER A 146 -13.80 -42.05 -32.17
C SER A 146 -14.88 -41.19 -32.83
N TYR A 147 -15.72 -40.55 -32.01
CA TYR A 147 -16.70 -39.59 -32.50
C TYR A 147 -16.14 -38.17 -32.47
N LYS A 148 -16.39 -37.42 -33.55
CA LYS A 148 -15.87 -36.06 -33.80
C LYS A 148 -17.01 -35.09 -34.12
N GLU A 149 -16.77 -33.80 -33.89
CA GLU A 149 -17.71 -32.76 -34.32
C GLU A 149 -17.65 -32.56 -35.84
N GLN A 150 -18.79 -32.30 -36.49
CA GLN A 150 -18.86 -32.04 -37.94
C GLN A 150 -17.84 -30.96 -38.37
N ALA A 151 -17.71 -29.91 -37.55
CA ALA A 151 -16.80 -28.80 -37.81
C ALA A 151 -15.29 -29.18 -37.74
N GLU A 152 -14.91 -30.22 -37.00
CA GLU A 152 -13.53 -30.75 -37.03
C GLU A 152 -13.26 -31.44 -38.37
N ILE A 153 -14.18 -32.29 -38.82
CA ILE A 153 -14.05 -33.04 -40.06
C ILE A 153 -14.10 -32.09 -41.28
N ASP A 154 -15.06 -31.17 -41.33
CA ASP A 154 -15.17 -30.16 -42.38
C ASP A 154 -13.91 -29.26 -42.46
N ALA A 155 -13.34 -28.89 -41.31
CA ALA A 155 -12.08 -28.14 -41.27
C ALA A 155 -10.90 -28.96 -41.80
N LYS A 156 -10.86 -30.28 -41.51
CA LYS A 156 -9.83 -31.17 -42.04
C LYS A 156 -9.95 -31.43 -43.55
N PHE A 157 -11.16 -31.59 -44.08
CA PHE A 157 -11.36 -31.66 -45.54
C PHE A 157 -11.00 -30.35 -46.23
N LYS A 158 -11.18 -29.19 -45.58
CA LYS A 158 -10.70 -27.90 -46.10
C LYS A 158 -9.17 -27.81 -46.14
N GLU A 159 -8.48 -28.43 -45.19
CA GLU A 159 -7.02 -28.59 -45.20
C GLU A 159 -6.58 -29.47 -46.37
N PHE A 160 -7.13 -30.69 -46.49
CA PHE A 160 -6.85 -31.60 -47.61
C PHE A 160 -7.13 -30.93 -48.97
N ARG A 161 -8.25 -30.19 -49.09
CA ARG A 161 -8.66 -29.53 -50.33
C ARG A 161 -7.66 -28.44 -50.73
N LYS A 162 -7.20 -27.63 -49.76
CA LYS A 162 -6.16 -26.60 -49.99
C LYS A 162 -4.88 -27.21 -50.56
N ASP A 163 -4.45 -28.36 -50.03
CA ASP A 163 -3.19 -28.99 -50.44
C ASP A 163 -3.32 -29.64 -51.82
N VAL A 164 -4.46 -30.31 -52.10
CA VAL A 164 -4.81 -30.87 -53.42
C VAL A 164 -4.95 -29.79 -54.49
N ASP A 165 -5.66 -28.69 -54.21
CA ASP A 165 -5.75 -27.53 -55.10
C ASP A 165 -4.38 -26.85 -55.29
N GLY A 166 -3.47 -26.97 -54.31
CA GLY A 166 -2.07 -26.54 -54.40
C GLY A 166 -1.26 -27.34 -55.43
N VAL A 167 -1.32 -28.68 -55.36
CA VAL A 167 -0.68 -29.57 -56.36
C VAL A 167 -1.21 -29.28 -57.77
N ILE A 168 -2.52 -29.09 -57.90
CA ILE A 168 -3.17 -28.72 -59.17
C ILE A 168 -2.66 -27.35 -59.67
N GLY A 169 -2.60 -26.37 -58.78
CA GLY A 169 -2.14 -25.01 -59.08
C GLY A 169 -0.68 -24.97 -59.53
N ASP A 170 0.21 -25.77 -58.93
CA ASP A 170 1.60 -25.86 -59.39
C ASP A 170 1.76 -26.75 -60.63
N ALA A 171 0.97 -27.82 -60.79
CA ALA A 171 0.96 -28.66 -61.99
C ALA A 171 0.54 -27.87 -63.25
N SER A 172 -0.45 -26.98 -63.13
CA SER A 172 -0.94 -26.15 -64.24
C SER A 172 0.10 -25.18 -64.84
N LYS A 173 1.25 -25.01 -64.17
CA LYS A 173 2.37 -24.16 -64.61
C LYS A 173 3.42 -24.92 -65.41
N LEU A 174 3.37 -26.26 -65.40
CA LEU A 174 4.32 -27.13 -66.06
C LEU A 174 3.99 -27.24 -67.56
N GLN A 175 5.00 -27.16 -68.41
CA GLN A 175 4.91 -27.27 -69.85
C GLN A 175 6.23 -27.79 -70.43
N THR A 176 6.16 -28.62 -71.48
CA THR A 176 7.35 -29.09 -72.21
C THR A 176 7.40 -28.51 -73.63
N ASP A 177 8.57 -28.05 -74.05
CA ASP A 177 8.91 -27.73 -75.44
C ASP A 177 9.66 -28.89 -76.14
N LYS A 178 9.97 -29.96 -75.39
CA LYS A 178 10.82 -31.09 -75.81
C LYS A 178 10.13 -32.44 -75.51
N PRO A 179 8.99 -32.76 -76.15
CA PRO A 179 8.34 -34.07 -76.03
C PRO A 179 9.29 -35.19 -76.46
N LYS A 180 9.40 -36.24 -75.65
CA LYS A 180 10.21 -37.42 -76.01
C LYS A 180 9.53 -38.20 -77.15
N PRO A 181 10.29 -38.63 -78.19
CA PRO A 181 9.74 -39.47 -79.26
C PRO A 181 9.03 -40.71 -78.73
N ASN A 182 7.94 -41.09 -79.41
CA ASN A 182 7.09 -42.26 -79.13
C ASN A 182 6.31 -42.27 -77.80
N MET A 183 6.61 -41.38 -76.84
CA MET A 183 5.94 -41.38 -75.53
C MET A 183 4.49 -40.89 -75.62
N SER A 184 3.60 -41.48 -74.82
CA SER A 184 2.19 -41.08 -74.79
C SER A 184 2.04 -39.62 -74.33
N PHE A 185 0.95 -38.98 -74.75
CA PHE A 185 0.59 -37.61 -74.38
C PHE A 185 1.67 -36.54 -74.61
N GLY A 186 2.65 -36.79 -75.48
CA GLY A 186 3.75 -35.86 -75.73
C GLY A 186 4.55 -35.54 -74.46
N ILE A 187 4.75 -36.53 -73.59
CA ILE A 187 5.52 -36.39 -72.34
C ILE A 187 6.97 -35.99 -72.68
N GLY A 188 7.44 -34.90 -72.08
CA GLY A 188 8.78 -34.34 -72.26
C GLY A 188 9.27 -33.63 -71.01
N GLU A 189 10.52 -33.16 -70.99
CA GLU A 189 11.08 -32.44 -69.83
C GLU A 189 10.41 -31.07 -69.68
N ASP A 190 10.06 -30.67 -68.45
CA ASP A 190 9.50 -29.34 -68.21
C ASP A 190 10.53 -28.23 -68.54
N VAL A 191 10.05 -27.15 -69.17
CA VAL A 191 10.86 -26.01 -69.63
C VAL A 191 11.66 -25.36 -68.49
N ASN A 192 11.12 -25.35 -67.27
CA ASN A 192 11.74 -24.71 -66.11
C ASN A 192 12.40 -25.73 -65.18
N ASN A 193 11.92 -26.98 -65.14
CA ASN A 193 12.35 -28.01 -64.21
C ASN A 193 12.69 -29.35 -64.90
N PRO A 194 13.93 -29.55 -65.35
CA PRO A 194 14.32 -30.77 -66.06
C PRO A 194 14.23 -32.06 -65.21
N ASN A 195 14.02 -31.97 -63.89
CA ASN A 195 13.78 -33.15 -63.04
C ASN A 195 12.34 -33.68 -63.13
N ILE A 196 11.42 -32.93 -63.76
CA ILE A 196 10.03 -33.33 -63.96
C ILE A 196 9.80 -33.56 -65.46
N TYR A 197 9.13 -34.66 -65.80
CA TYR A 197 8.47 -34.77 -67.11
C TYR A 197 7.03 -34.29 -67.02
N VAL A 198 6.53 -33.66 -68.07
CA VAL A 198 5.13 -33.21 -68.19
C VAL A 198 4.55 -33.53 -69.56
N SER A 199 3.27 -33.90 -69.62
CA SER A 199 2.50 -34.09 -70.87
C SER A 199 2.27 -32.77 -71.63
N SER A 200 2.17 -32.83 -72.95
CA SER A 200 1.82 -31.68 -73.80
C SER A 200 0.55 -31.94 -74.64
N GLY A 201 -0.15 -30.88 -75.06
CA GLY A 201 -1.27 -30.99 -76.01
C GLY A 201 -2.51 -31.74 -75.51
N GLN A 202 -2.74 -31.79 -74.19
CA GLN A 202 -3.94 -32.38 -73.58
C GLN A 202 -4.92 -31.33 -73.01
N THR A 203 -4.58 -30.04 -73.15
CA THR A 203 -5.43 -28.90 -72.79
C THR A 203 -6.37 -28.47 -73.93
N GLY A 204 -7.46 -27.78 -73.59
CA GLY A 204 -8.50 -27.37 -74.53
C GLY A 204 -9.37 -28.52 -75.05
N LYS A 205 -9.37 -29.69 -74.41
CA LYS A 205 -10.13 -30.88 -74.84
C LYS A 205 -11.39 -31.04 -74.02
N LYS A 206 -12.52 -31.43 -74.65
CA LYS A 206 -13.74 -31.77 -73.87
C LYS A 206 -13.58 -33.08 -73.09
N ALA A 207 -12.99 -34.08 -73.73
CA ALA A 207 -12.79 -35.41 -73.17
C ALA A 207 -11.33 -35.87 -73.32
N PHE A 208 -10.87 -36.69 -72.37
CA PHE A 208 -9.54 -37.29 -72.35
C PHE A 208 -9.63 -38.82 -72.19
N ASP A 209 -9.46 -39.54 -73.29
CA ASP A 209 -9.42 -41.01 -73.32
C ASP A 209 -8.00 -41.53 -73.12
N VAL A 210 -7.85 -42.50 -72.22
CA VAL A 210 -6.58 -43.18 -71.89
C VAL A 210 -6.74 -44.66 -72.19
N THR A 211 -5.82 -45.22 -72.99
CA THR A 211 -5.72 -46.67 -73.26
C THR A 211 -4.29 -47.15 -73.06
N ASP A 212 -3.48 -47.25 -74.12
CA ASP A 212 -2.08 -47.63 -74.02
C ASP A 212 -1.22 -46.41 -73.66
N VAL A 213 -0.45 -46.52 -72.59
CA VAL A 213 0.37 -45.43 -72.05
C VAL A 213 1.83 -45.85 -72.03
N PHE A 214 2.63 -45.22 -72.89
CA PHE A 214 4.06 -45.45 -72.97
C PHE A 214 4.82 -44.33 -72.23
N LEU A 215 5.55 -44.73 -71.18
CA LEU A 215 6.26 -43.85 -70.25
C LEU A 215 7.80 -43.96 -70.41
N PRO A 216 8.53 -42.84 -70.33
CA PRO A 216 10.00 -42.82 -70.41
C PRO A 216 10.65 -43.20 -69.06
N ASN A 217 11.90 -43.70 -69.07
CA ASN A 217 12.74 -43.90 -67.87
C ASN A 217 12.66 -42.69 -66.91
N VAL A 218 12.34 -42.96 -65.64
CA VAL A 218 12.25 -41.96 -64.56
C VAL A 218 13.33 -42.10 -63.47
N GLU A 219 14.37 -42.89 -63.69
CA GLU A 219 15.44 -43.15 -62.70
C GLU A 219 16.03 -41.84 -62.16
N ASN A 220 16.29 -40.88 -63.05
CA ASN A 220 16.83 -39.56 -62.73
C ASN A 220 15.77 -38.44 -62.59
N LYS A 221 14.48 -38.79 -62.50
CA LYS A 221 13.37 -37.84 -62.41
C LYS A 221 12.64 -37.95 -61.07
N ASP A 222 12.13 -36.80 -60.63
CA ASP A 222 11.27 -36.70 -59.45
C ASP A 222 9.85 -37.18 -59.79
N PHE A 223 9.24 -36.70 -60.89
CA PHE A 223 7.85 -37.04 -61.26
C PHE A 223 7.59 -37.06 -62.79
N ILE A 224 6.53 -37.77 -63.20
CA ILE A 224 5.79 -37.57 -64.46
C ILE A 224 4.45 -36.92 -64.12
N VAL A 225 4.14 -35.77 -64.72
CA VAL A 225 2.84 -35.09 -64.59
C VAL A 225 2.05 -35.21 -65.90
N ILE A 226 0.91 -35.87 -65.85
CA ILE A 226 -0.06 -35.95 -66.96
C ILE A 226 -1.24 -35.04 -66.60
N TYR A 227 -1.28 -33.87 -67.24
CA TYR A 227 -2.25 -32.81 -66.96
C TYR A 227 -3.24 -32.67 -68.12
N SER A 228 -4.54 -32.65 -67.83
CA SER A 228 -5.58 -32.32 -68.80
C SER A 228 -6.71 -31.51 -68.15
N ASP A 229 -7.23 -30.52 -68.87
CA ASP A 229 -8.29 -29.61 -68.42
C ASP A 229 -9.70 -30.07 -68.87
N ALA A 230 -9.84 -31.34 -69.27
CA ALA A 230 -11.07 -31.94 -69.77
C ALA A 230 -12.15 -32.12 -68.70
N GLU A 231 -13.42 -32.04 -69.12
CA GLU A 231 -14.61 -32.22 -68.27
C GLU A 231 -14.91 -33.70 -68.01
N GLU A 232 -14.56 -34.58 -68.96
CA GLU A 232 -14.80 -36.03 -68.95
C GLU A 232 -13.48 -36.79 -69.18
N VAL A 233 -13.18 -37.81 -68.36
CA VAL A 233 -11.99 -38.67 -68.50
C VAL A 233 -12.40 -40.15 -68.55
N SER A 234 -11.77 -40.95 -69.40
CA SER A 234 -12.05 -42.40 -69.51
C SER A 234 -10.76 -43.21 -69.59
N PHE A 235 -10.45 -43.95 -68.52
CA PHE A 235 -9.47 -45.02 -68.54
C PHE A 235 -10.12 -46.27 -69.18
N GLY A 236 -9.93 -46.40 -70.50
CA GLY A 236 -10.34 -47.54 -71.30
C GLY A 236 -9.48 -48.78 -71.02
N SER A 237 -9.57 -49.79 -71.87
CA SER A 237 -8.70 -50.97 -71.76
C SER A 237 -7.42 -50.76 -72.58
N GLY A 238 -6.26 -51.12 -72.02
CA GLY A 238 -4.93 -50.93 -72.59
C GLY A 238 -3.85 -51.31 -71.58
N ALA A 239 -2.57 -51.06 -71.90
CA ALA A 239 -1.43 -51.41 -71.07
C ALA A 239 -0.52 -50.21 -70.73
N ILE A 240 0.27 -50.35 -69.65
CA ILE A 240 1.35 -49.44 -69.30
C ILE A 240 2.68 -50.03 -69.82
N LEU A 241 3.30 -49.32 -70.76
CA LEU A 241 4.60 -49.65 -71.34
C LEU A 241 5.68 -48.75 -70.72
N TYR A 242 6.85 -49.29 -70.41
CA TYR A 242 7.93 -48.54 -69.77
C TYR A 242 9.27 -48.73 -70.51
N ASP A 243 9.92 -47.62 -70.87
CA ASP A 243 11.30 -47.60 -71.37
C ASP A 243 12.27 -47.58 -70.19
N THR A 244 12.46 -48.71 -69.52
CA THR A 244 13.45 -48.87 -68.44
C THR A 244 14.88 -48.51 -68.87
N ARG A 245 15.20 -48.55 -70.17
CA ARG A 245 16.59 -48.38 -70.69
C ARG A 245 16.86 -47.02 -71.33
N ASN A 246 15.90 -46.08 -71.28
CA ASN A 246 15.99 -44.75 -71.88
C ASN A 246 16.39 -44.76 -73.38
N ASN A 247 15.89 -45.75 -74.14
CA ASN A 247 16.24 -45.98 -75.54
C ASN A 247 15.11 -45.65 -76.56
N GLY A 248 13.95 -45.18 -76.10
CA GLY A 248 12.81 -44.80 -76.95
C GLY A 248 11.90 -45.96 -77.37
N MET A 249 12.09 -47.17 -76.81
CA MET A 249 11.25 -48.35 -77.02
C MET A 249 10.79 -48.94 -75.68
N ALA A 250 9.63 -49.59 -75.66
CA ALA A 250 9.15 -50.30 -74.47
C ALA A 250 10.09 -51.49 -74.17
N THR A 251 10.77 -51.44 -73.02
CA THR A 251 11.66 -52.51 -72.55
C THR A 251 11.11 -53.26 -71.34
N ASP A 252 9.96 -52.83 -70.82
CA ASP A 252 9.20 -53.47 -69.77
C ASP A 252 7.67 -53.24 -69.98
N LEU A 253 6.86 -54.16 -69.45
CA LEU A 253 5.39 -54.16 -69.51
C LEU A 253 4.86 -54.27 -68.08
N ILE A 254 4.30 -53.19 -67.56
CA ILE A 254 4.00 -53.08 -66.13
C ILE A 254 2.74 -53.90 -65.78
N ASN A 255 2.92 -54.92 -64.95
CA ASN A 255 1.81 -55.67 -64.38
C ASN A 255 1.17 -54.85 -63.24
N THR A 256 0.05 -54.19 -63.53
CA THR A 256 -0.66 -53.31 -62.58
C THR A 256 -1.43 -54.03 -61.48
N SER A 257 -1.30 -55.36 -61.41
CA SER A 257 -1.86 -56.23 -60.36
C SER A 257 -0.78 -57.10 -59.70
N GLN A 258 0.50 -56.72 -59.81
CA GLN A 258 1.57 -57.42 -59.10
C GLN A 258 1.62 -57.02 -57.61
N ALA A 259 2.09 -57.94 -56.79
CA ALA A 259 2.36 -57.67 -55.38
C ALA A 259 3.46 -56.60 -55.21
N TYR A 260 3.43 -55.89 -54.09
CA TYR A 260 4.39 -54.84 -53.79
C TYR A 260 5.84 -55.35 -53.64
N ASP A 261 6.69 -54.95 -54.57
CA ASP A 261 8.16 -55.00 -54.46
C ASP A 261 8.70 -53.58 -54.57
N PRO A 262 9.42 -53.05 -53.55
CA PRO A 262 9.98 -51.69 -53.57
C PRO A 262 11.04 -51.46 -54.65
N ASN A 263 11.58 -52.52 -55.26
CA ASN A 263 12.60 -52.44 -56.32
C ASN A 263 12.03 -52.57 -57.73
N SER A 264 10.71 -52.74 -57.87
CA SER A 264 10.05 -53.02 -59.15
C SER A 264 9.68 -51.77 -59.93
N SER A 265 9.70 -51.87 -61.26
CA SER A 265 9.26 -50.82 -62.20
C SER A 265 7.85 -50.29 -61.91
N PHE A 266 6.96 -51.15 -61.43
CA PHE A 266 5.59 -50.79 -61.02
C PHE A 266 5.60 -49.84 -59.83
N THR A 267 6.36 -50.15 -58.78
CA THR A 267 6.48 -49.30 -57.59
C THR A 267 7.19 -47.99 -57.89
N GLU A 268 8.23 -48.00 -58.75
CA GLU A 268 8.88 -46.77 -59.21
C GLU A 268 7.87 -45.85 -59.91
N LEU A 269 7.08 -46.37 -60.86
CA LEU A 269 6.11 -45.54 -61.59
C LEU A 269 4.91 -45.14 -60.71
N ALA A 270 4.39 -46.03 -59.87
CA ALA A 270 3.28 -45.74 -58.96
C ALA A 270 3.61 -44.64 -57.93
N SER A 271 4.89 -44.51 -57.55
CA SER A 271 5.38 -43.46 -56.66
C SER A 271 5.85 -42.17 -57.37
N LYS A 272 5.90 -42.15 -58.72
CA LYS A 272 6.39 -40.99 -59.52
C LYS A 272 5.37 -40.42 -60.52
N VAL A 273 4.35 -41.17 -60.94
CA VAL A 273 3.33 -40.69 -61.91
C VAL A 273 2.20 -39.95 -61.19
N ILE A 274 1.77 -38.83 -61.77
CA ILE A 274 0.72 -37.96 -61.27
C ILE A 274 -0.25 -37.64 -62.42
N TRP A 275 -1.54 -37.93 -62.24
CA TRP A 275 -2.61 -37.53 -63.16
C TRP A 275 -3.36 -36.34 -62.56
N VAL A 276 -3.52 -35.26 -63.32
CA VAL A 276 -4.06 -33.98 -62.82
C VAL A 276 -5.19 -33.49 -63.72
N PHE A 277 -6.41 -33.46 -63.17
CA PHE A 277 -7.66 -33.18 -63.88
C PHE A 277 -8.51 -32.15 -63.13
N PRO A 278 -8.15 -30.84 -63.12
CA PRO A 278 -8.84 -29.80 -62.33
C PRO A 278 -10.32 -29.65 -62.67
N ASN A 279 -10.66 -29.72 -63.96
CA ASN A 279 -12.01 -29.46 -64.48
C ASN A 279 -12.87 -30.71 -64.61
N ALA A 280 -12.30 -31.90 -64.38
CA ALA A 280 -13.04 -33.14 -64.56
C ALA A 280 -14.23 -33.18 -63.60
N THR A 281 -15.39 -33.48 -64.16
CA THR A 281 -16.65 -33.72 -63.44
C THR A 281 -16.96 -35.21 -63.37
N LYS A 282 -16.44 -35.98 -64.33
CA LYS A 282 -16.62 -37.44 -64.43
C LYS A 282 -15.33 -38.13 -64.87
N ILE A 283 -14.98 -39.21 -64.16
CA ILE A 283 -13.96 -40.17 -64.58
C ILE A 283 -14.62 -41.55 -64.70
N THR A 284 -14.24 -42.35 -65.70
CA THR A 284 -14.68 -43.75 -65.83
C THR A 284 -13.50 -44.70 -65.97
N THR A 285 -13.63 -45.94 -65.47
CA THR A 285 -12.64 -47.02 -65.69
C THR A 285 -13.26 -48.25 -66.36
N LYS A 286 -12.46 -49.01 -67.12
CA LYS A 286 -12.90 -50.22 -67.83
C LYS A 286 -11.86 -51.36 -67.69
N GLY A 287 -11.69 -51.85 -66.46
CA GLY A 287 -10.70 -52.89 -66.13
C GLY A 287 -9.25 -52.41 -66.09
N TYR A 288 -9.03 -51.10 -66.02
CA TYR A 288 -7.70 -50.49 -66.16
C TYR A 288 -6.98 -50.33 -64.82
N GLY A 289 -5.71 -50.73 -64.75
CA GLY A 289 -4.82 -50.35 -63.66
C GLY A 289 -4.17 -49.00 -63.95
N VAL A 290 -4.71 -47.92 -63.37
CA VAL A 290 -4.06 -46.60 -63.40
C VAL A 290 -2.79 -46.69 -62.57
N VAL A 291 -1.64 -46.28 -63.11
CA VAL A 291 -0.37 -46.19 -62.38
C VAL A 291 -0.12 -44.74 -62.02
N GLY A 292 0.13 -44.46 -60.74
CA GLY A 292 0.30 -43.11 -60.21
C GLY A 292 -0.93 -42.56 -59.49
N SER A 293 -0.73 -41.42 -58.81
CA SER A 293 -1.77 -40.75 -58.02
C SER A 293 -2.68 -39.87 -58.90
N VAL A 294 -3.96 -39.74 -58.55
CA VAL A 294 -4.99 -39.03 -59.34
C VAL A 294 -5.55 -37.84 -58.58
N PHE A 295 -5.36 -36.64 -59.11
CA PHE A 295 -5.81 -35.35 -58.57
C PHE A 295 -6.97 -34.81 -59.40
N ALA A 296 -8.20 -35.10 -58.98
CA ALA A 296 -9.45 -34.72 -59.68
C ALA A 296 -10.57 -34.37 -58.69
N PRO A 297 -10.38 -33.35 -57.80
CA PRO A 297 -11.19 -33.14 -56.59
C PRO A 297 -12.63 -32.66 -56.85
N ASN A 298 -12.99 -32.45 -58.11
CA ASN A 298 -14.34 -32.09 -58.57
C ASN A 298 -15.05 -33.26 -59.28
N ALA A 299 -14.34 -34.36 -59.57
CA ALA A 299 -14.82 -35.44 -60.42
C ALA A 299 -15.44 -36.60 -59.62
N VAL A 300 -16.56 -37.13 -60.11
CA VAL A 300 -17.10 -38.42 -59.67
C VAL A 300 -16.45 -39.53 -60.49
N VAL A 301 -15.80 -40.49 -59.82
CA VAL A 301 -15.20 -41.68 -60.45
C VAL A 301 -16.21 -42.83 -60.44
N GLU A 302 -16.63 -43.27 -61.63
CA GLU A 302 -17.45 -44.47 -61.83
C GLU A 302 -16.56 -45.62 -62.32
N THR A 303 -16.35 -46.63 -61.49
CA THR A 303 -15.42 -47.73 -61.83
C THR A 303 -16.14 -48.90 -62.48
N LYS A 304 -15.39 -49.68 -63.26
CA LYS A 304 -15.82 -50.99 -63.78
C LYS A 304 -14.64 -51.96 -63.79
N GLY A 305 -14.19 -52.35 -62.59
CA GLY A 305 -12.94 -53.08 -62.36
C GLY A 305 -11.68 -52.29 -62.73
N GLY A 306 -10.53 -52.86 -62.39
CA GLY A 306 -9.21 -52.19 -62.48
C GLY A 306 -8.77 -51.63 -61.12
N SER A 307 -7.83 -50.69 -61.11
CA SER A 307 -7.32 -50.11 -59.85
C SER A 307 -6.74 -48.71 -60.06
N ILE A 308 -6.57 -47.95 -58.97
CA ILE A 308 -5.65 -46.81 -58.91
C ILE A 308 -4.46 -47.20 -58.03
N ASN A 309 -3.27 -47.25 -58.64
CA ASN A 309 -2.01 -47.63 -58.02
C ASN A 309 -1.24 -46.36 -57.67
N GLY A 310 -1.77 -45.67 -56.67
CA GLY A 310 -1.41 -44.34 -56.21
C GLY A 310 -2.55 -43.77 -55.37
N GLN A 311 -2.41 -42.55 -54.87
CA GLN A 311 -3.43 -41.93 -54.03
C GLN A 311 -4.53 -41.25 -54.89
N ALA A 312 -5.79 -41.34 -54.47
CA ALA A 312 -6.93 -40.76 -55.19
C ALA A 312 -7.54 -39.56 -54.44
N TYR A 313 -7.50 -38.37 -55.04
CA TYR A 313 -8.05 -37.12 -54.49
C TYR A 313 -9.22 -36.65 -55.37
N VAL A 314 -10.46 -37.03 -55.02
CA VAL A 314 -11.60 -37.01 -55.96
C VAL A 314 -12.88 -36.40 -55.38
N GLY A 315 -13.78 -35.92 -56.25
CA GLY A 315 -15.07 -35.36 -55.87
C GLY A 315 -16.12 -36.40 -55.46
N GLY A 316 -15.95 -37.66 -55.87
CA GLY A 316 -16.77 -38.81 -55.49
C GLY A 316 -16.17 -40.12 -56.02
N LEU A 317 -16.46 -41.26 -55.40
CA LEU A 317 -15.92 -42.57 -55.84
C LEU A 317 -16.98 -43.68 -55.71
N HIS A 318 -17.30 -44.32 -56.83
CA HIS A 318 -18.23 -45.44 -56.91
C HIS A 318 -17.50 -46.71 -57.37
N GLN A 319 -16.95 -47.48 -56.41
CA GLN A 319 -16.26 -48.75 -56.65
C GLN A 319 -17.25 -49.87 -56.98
N ARG A 320 -16.98 -50.55 -58.10
CA ARG A 320 -17.72 -51.71 -58.63
C ARG A 320 -16.80 -52.67 -59.38
N ASP A 321 -17.28 -53.90 -59.53
CA ASP A 321 -16.68 -54.98 -60.31
C ASP A 321 -15.23 -55.27 -59.88
N GLY A 322 -14.96 -55.31 -58.56
CA GLY A 322 -13.63 -55.59 -58.00
C GLY A 322 -12.59 -54.52 -58.31
N PHE A 323 -12.90 -53.24 -58.07
CA PHE A 323 -11.97 -52.13 -58.26
C PHE A 323 -11.26 -51.73 -56.95
N GLU A 324 -9.95 -51.51 -57.00
CA GLU A 324 -9.08 -51.32 -55.83
C GLU A 324 -8.36 -49.94 -55.83
N VAL A 325 -7.88 -49.46 -54.67
CA VAL A 325 -7.08 -48.22 -54.55
C VAL A 325 -5.91 -48.41 -53.59
N HIS A 326 -4.68 -48.20 -54.07
CA HIS A 326 -3.44 -48.59 -53.38
C HIS A 326 -2.52 -47.39 -53.10
N ASN A 327 -2.15 -47.13 -51.84
CA ASN A 327 -1.15 -46.11 -51.51
C ASN A 327 0.29 -46.62 -51.80
N PHE A 328 1.14 -45.80 -52.39
CA PHE A 328 2.56 -46.12 -52.70
C PHE A 328 3.55 -45.15 -52.00
N LYS A 329 3.15 -44.56 -50.85
CA LYS A 329 3.92 -43.59 -50.03
C LYS A 329 4.55 -42.45 -50.86
N PHE A 330 3.66 -41.77 -51.58
CA PHE A 330 3.94 -40.65 -52.47
C PHE A 330 4.30 -39.36 -51.70
N ASN A 331 5.24 -38.55 -52.22
CA ASN A 331 5.79 -37.38 -51.51
C ASN A 331 5.88 -36.13 -52.39
N TRP A 332 4.73 -35.62 -52.85
CA TRP A 332 4.65 -34.36 -53.60
C TRP A 332 5.19 -33.11 -52.87
N PRO A 333 5.24 -33.00 -51.52
CA PRO A 333 5.88 -31.84 -50.88
C PRO A 333 7.38 -31.71 -51.19
N LYS A 334 8.02 -32.77 -51.72
CA LYS A 334 9.40 -32.76 -52.24
C LYS A 334 9.51 -32.40 -53.72
N TRP A 335 8.53 -31.70 -54.31
CA TRP A 335 8.70 -31.03 -55.61
C TRP A 335 9.92 -30.10 -55.56
N LYS A 336 11.08 -30.58 -56.05
CA LYS A 336 12.28 -29.76 -56.15
C LYS A 336 12.00 -28.65 -57.15
N LYS A 337 11.86 -27.42 -56.66
CA LYS A 337 11.81 -26.22 -57.51
C LYS A 337 13.09 -26.15 -58.35
N PRO A 338 13.07 -25.47 -59.52
CA PRO A 338 14.24 -25.31 -60.38
C PRO A 338 15.49 -24.88 -59.60
N ALA A 339 16.65 -25.27 -60.09
CA ALA A 339 17.91 -24.70 -59.62
C ALA A 339 17.87 -23.19 -59.89
N ALA A 340 17.67 -22.41 -58.83
CA ALA A 340 17.46 -20.97 -58.95
C ALA A 340 18.67 -20.29 -59.61
N GLU A 341 18.40 -19.24 -60.39
CA GLU A 341 19.43 -18.37 -60.95
C GLU A 341 20.28 -17.77 -59.81
N LYS A 342 21.59 -17.62 -60.04
CA LYS A 342 22.58 -17.39 -58.98
C LYS A 342 23.34 -16.08 -59.13
N GLY A 343 23.44 -15.33 -58.04
CA GLY A 343 24.23 -14.10 -57.91
C GLY A 343 25.28 -14.19 -56.80
N ASN A 344 26.07 -13.12 -56.65
CA ASN A 344 27.13 -13.04 -55.63
C ASN A 344 26.91 -11.80 -54.75
N LEU A 345 27.06 -11.99 -53.44
CA LEU A 345 27.01 -10.93 -52.43
C LEU A 345 28.43 -10.63 -51.95
N GLN A 346 28.83 -9.36 -51.95
CA GLN A 346 30.07 -8.91 -51.32
C GLN A 346 29.73 -7.97 -50.15
N ILE A 347 30.00 -8.43 -48.93
CA ILE A 347 29.84 -7.65 -47.70
C ILE A 347 31.15 -6.91 -47.44
N LYS A 348 31.08 -5.60 -47.23
CA LYS A 348 32.22 -4.74 -46.92
C LYS A 348 32.06 -4.09 -45.55
N LYS A 349 33.03 -4.36 -44.67
CA LYS A 349 32.97 -4.04 -43.24
C LYS A 349 33.89 -2.87 -42.91
N VAL A 350 33.32 -1.83 -42.31
CA VAL A 350 34.05 -0.60 -41.95
C VAL A 350 33.65 -0.06 -40.56
N ASP A 351 34.45 0.87 -40.03
CA ASP A 351 34.09 1.72 -38.88
C ASP A 351 32.98 2.73 -39.25
N GLU A 352 32.10 3.02 -38.30
CA GLU A 352 30.97 3.95 -38.46
C GLU A 352 31.38 5.37 -38.85
N ASN A 353 32.46 5.87 -38.24
CA ASN A 353 32.90 7.26 -38.31
C ASN A 353 33.97 7.50 -39.38
N ASN A 354 34.65 6.43 -39.84
CA ASN A 354 35.64 6.51 -40.90
C ASN A 354 35.65 5.24 -41.77
N GLU A 355 34.95 5.30 -42.91
CA GLU A 355 34.80 4.19 -43.86
C GLU A 355 36.12 3.71 -44.49
N ASN A 356 37.22 4.45 -44.34
CA ASN A 356 38.55 4.00 -44.76
C ASN A 356 39.16 2.97 -43.79
N ILE A 357 38.63 2.85 -42.57
CA ILE A 357 39.04 1.84 -41.58
C ILE A 357 38.22 0.58 -41.86
N VAL A 358 38.74 -0.28 -42.73
CA VAL A 358 38.18 -1.61 -43.01
C VAL A 358 38.41 -2.55 -41.83
N LEU A 359 37.43 -3.41 -41.52
CA LEU A 359 37.45 -4.26 -40.33
C LEU A 359 37.50 -5.74 -40.69
N LYS A 360 38.55 -6.42 -40.24
CA LYS A 360 38.75 -7.87 -40.36
C LYS A 360 37.89 -8.64 -39.33
N ASP A 361 37.67 -9.92 -39.58
CA ASP A 361 37.13 -10.92 -38.64
C ASP A 361 35.71 -10.67 -38.10
N ALA A 362 34.92 -9.77 -38.71
CA ALA A 362 33.47 -9.76 -38.57
C ALA A 362 32.87 -11.03 -39.17
N LYS A 363 31.93 -11.67 -38.47
CA LYS A 363 31.26 -12.89 -38.92
C LYS A 363 29.77 -12.63 -39.17
N PHE A 364 29.27 -13.07 -40.31
CA PHE A 364 27.88 -12.91 -40.75
C PHE A 364 27.24 -14.26 -41.07
N ASP A 365 25.98 -14.42 -40.68
CA ASP A 365 25.08 -15.39 -41.30
C ASP A 365 24.28 -14.65 -42.38
N VAL A 366 24.20 -15.25 -43.57
CA VAL A 366 23.25 -14.84 -44.60
C VAL A 366 22.04 -15.77 -44.51
N ILE A 367 20.87 -15.17 -44.35
CA ILE A 367 19.63 -15.86 -43.99
C ILE A 367 18.61 -15.67 -45.12
N ASP A 368 17.95 -16.74 -45.56
CA ASP A 368 16.88 -16.66 -46.56
C ASP A 368 15.55 -16.11 -45.97
N LYS A 369 14.56 -15.87 -46.84
CA LYS A 369 13.21 -15.43 -46.45
C LYS A 369 12.41 -16.50 -45.67
N GLU A 370 12.80 -17.77 -45.76
CA GLU A 370 12.30 -18.88 -44.95
C GLU A 370 12.98 -18.95 -43.56
N ASN A 371 13.90 -18.03 -43.26
CA ASN A 371 14.66 -17.87 -42.02
C ASN A 371 15.70 -18.98 -41.74
N ASN A 372 16.22 -19.63 -42.79
CA ASN A 372 17.37 -20.56 -42.70
C ASN A 372 18.69 -19.81 -42.95
N VAL A 373 19.75 -20.16 -42.23
CA VAL A 373 21.12 -19.72 -42.57
C VAL A 373 21.58 -20.50 -43.80
N VAL A 374 21.88 -19.79 -44.90
CA VAL A 374 22.33 -20.38 -46.16
C VAL A 374 23.84 -20.36 -46.36
N ASP A 375 24.54 -19.40 -45.75
CA ASP A 375 26.00 -19.39 -45.62
C ASP A 375 26.42 -18.56 -44.40
N THR A 376 27.63 -18.81 -43.89
CA THR A 376 28.22 -18.14 -42.74
C THR A 376 29.65 -17.69 -43.08
N VAL A 377 29.85 -16.40 -43.34
CA VAL A 377 31.11 -15.85 -43.85
C VAL A 377 31.80 -14.89 -42.88
N THR A 378 33.13 -14.82 -42.99
CA THR A 378 34.00 -13.95 -42.18
C THR A 378 34.78 -12.98 -43.06
N THR A 379 34.89 -11.71 -42.65
CA THR A 379 35.54 -10.65 -43.43
C THR A 379 37.07 -10.74 -43.37
N ASN A 380 37.70 -10.73 -44.55
CA ASN A 380 39.16 -10.78 -44.71
C ASN A 380 39.87 -9.46 -44.33
N GLU A 381 41.18 -9.39 -44.54
CA GLU A 381 42.04 -8.25 -44.13
C GLU A 381 41.73 -6.93 -44.84
N LYS A 382 40.93 -6.96 -45.92
CA LYS A 382 40.39 -5.78 -46.61
C LYS A 382 38.99 -5.40 -46.12
N GLY A 383 38.51 -6.03 -45.05
CA GLY A 383 37.14 -5.94 -44.56
C GLY A 383 36.09 -6.58 -45.47
N ILE A 384 36.48 -7.47 -46.39
CA ILE A 384 35.57 -8.04 -47.39
C ILE A 384 35.20 -9.49 -47.05
N ALA A 385 33.92 -9.82 -47.08
CA ALA A 385 33.41 -11.19 -47.15
C ALA A 385 32.64 -11.38 -48.46
N GLU A 386 32.72 -12.56 -49.07
CA GLU A 386 32.00 -12.89 -50.31
C GLU A 386 31.17 -14.16 -50.11
N VAL A 387 29.88 -14.09 -50.42
CA VAL A 387 28.99 -15.25 -50.57
C VAL A 387 28.72 -15.43 -52.06
N LYS A 388 28.90 -16.65 -52.56
CA LYS A 388 28.79 -16.97 -53.98
C LYS A 388 27.65 -17.94 -54.22
N ASP A 389 27.20 -17.99 -55.46
CA ASP A 389 26.20 -18.97 -55.90
C ASP A 389 24.87 -18.89 -55.11
N LEU A 390 24.48 -17.70 -54.63
CA LEU A 390 23.20 -17.48 -53.94
C LEU A 390 22.05 -17.41 -54.94
N PRO A 391 20.95 -18.17 -54.75
CA PRO A 391 19.69 -17.94 -55.45
C PRO A 391 19.27 -16.47 -55.53
N PHE A 392 18.64 -16.05 -56.62
CA PHE A 392 17.99 -14.74 -56.69
C PHE A 392 16.82 -14.65 -55.70
N GLY A 393 16.70 -13.52 -55.00
CA GLY A 393 15.67 -13.31 -53.99
C GLY A 393 16.10 -12.42 -52.83
N ASP A 394 15.23 -12.29 -51.84
CA ASP A 394 15.46 -11.51 -50.63
C ASP A 394 16.19 -12.32 -49.55
N TYR A 395 17.24 -11.72 -48.99
CA TYR A 395 18.06 -12.25 -47.90
C TYR A 395 18.20 -11.23 -46.77
N PHE A 396 18.57 -11.74 -45.61
CA PHE A 396 18.89 -10.98 -44.42
C PHE A 396 20.33 -11.28 -43.98
N VAL A 397 21.21 -10.29 -44.06
CA VAL A 397 22.59 -10.37 -43.56
C VAL A 397 22.59 -10.02 -42.08
N LYS A 398 22.91 -10.99 -41.23
CA LYS A 398 22.90 -10.86 -39.77
C LYS A 398 24.32 -10.96 -39.23
N GLU A 399 24.78 -9.95 -38.50
CA GLU A 399 26.08 -10.07 -37.81
C GLU A 399 25.96 -11.09 -36.66
N ILE A 400 26.97 -11.93 -36.53
CA ILE A 400 27.06 -13.00 -35.52
C ILE A 400 28.09 -12.62 -34.47
N SER A 401 29.27 -12.20 -34.90
CA SER A 401 30.28 -11.54 -34.07
C SER A 401 30.86 -10.33 -34.79
N ALA A 402 30.94 -9.21 -34.07
CA ALA A 402 31.71 -8.05 -34.51
C ALA A 402 33.21 -8.35 -34.53
N PRO A 403 34.00 -7.55 -35.27
CA PRO A 403 35.46 -7.46 -35.12
C PRO A 403 35.88 -7.19 -33.67
N GLU A 404 37.10 -7.59 -33.32
CA GLU A 404 37.67 -7.27 -32.01
C GLU A 404 37.72 -5.75 -31.79
N GLY A 405 37.22 -5.29 -30.64
CA GLY A 405 37.11 -3.87 -30.33
C GLY A 405 35.98 -3.13 -31.04
N TYR A 406 34.95 -3.82 -31.59
CA TYR A 406 33.76 -3.20 -32.18
C TYR A 406 32.45 -3.66 -31.53
N ILE A 407 31.42 -2.81 -31.58
CA ILE A 407 30.06 -3.14 -31.14
C ILE A 407 29.38 -3.92 -32.26
N LYS A 408 28.63 -4.95 -31.91
CA LYS A 408 27.85 -5.78 -32.84
C LYS A 408 26.54 -5.12 -33.25
N ILE A 409 26.14 -5.30 -34.51
CA ILE A 409 24.77 -5.01 -34.97
C ILE A 409 23.87 -6.23 -34.75
N ASP A 410 22.86 -6.12 -33.88
CA ASP A 410 21.87 -7.19 -33.67
C ASP A 410 20.72 -7.18 -34.70
N ALA A 411 20.47 -6.04 -35.35
CA ALA A 411 19.47 -5.90 -36.40
C ALA A 411 20.01 -6.46 -37.74
N PRO A 412 19.38 -7.50 -38.34
CA PRO A 412 19.79 -7.99 -39.64
C PRO A 412 19.40 -6.99 -40.74
N VAL A 413 20.25 -6.83 -41.76
CA VAL A 413 19.97 -5.93 -42.88
C VAL A 413 19.50 -6.71 -44.10
N LYS A 414 18.43 -6.24 -44.74
CA LYS A 414 17.89 -6.86 -45.95
C LYS A 414 18.78 -6.52 -47.16
N VAL A 415 19.10 -7.54 -47.97
CA VAL A 415 19.68 -7.40 -49.31
C VAL A 415 18.86 -8.24 -50.29
N THR A 416 18.73 -7.81 -51.55
CA THR A 416 18.08 -8.57 -52.61
C THR A 416 19.14 -8.98 -53.61
N ILE A 417 19.25 -10.27 -53.91
CA ILE A 417 20.15 -10.82 -54.93
C ILE A 417 19.39 -10.90 -56.26
N ASP A 418 19.96 -10.31 -57.30
CA ASP A 418 19.39 -10.24 -58.65
C ASP A 418 20.45 -10.52 -59.72
N ASN A 419 20.17 -10.16 -60.98
CA ASN A 419 21.06 -10.38 -62.12
C ASN A 419 22.33 -9.51 -62.15
N THR A 420 22.62 -8.76 -61.08
CA THR A 420 23.89 -8.04 -60.90
C THR A 420 25.02 -8.99 -60.52
N ASN A 421 26.09 -9.06 -61.32
CA ASN A 421 27.22 -10.00 -61.15
C ASN A 421 27.79 -10.09 -59.72
N ILE A 422 27.93 -8.94 -59.04
CA ILE A 422 28.29 -8.82 -57.62
C ILE A 422 27.54 -7.63 -57.04
N ILE A 423 26.88 -7.81 -55.89
CA ILE A 423 26.26 -6.72 -55.12
C ILE A 423 27.19 -6.36 -53.95
N GLU A 424 27.83 -5.18 -54.00
CA GLU A 424 28.62 -4.64 -52.88
C GLU A 424 27.70 -3.99 -51.85
N PHE A 425 27.71 -4.49 -50.61
CA PHE A 425 26.90 -3.98 -49.51
C PHE A 425 27.77 -3.61 -48.30
N VAL A 426 27.66 -2.37 -47.82
CA VAL A 426 28.52 -1.82 -46.76
C VAL A 426 27.84 -1.94 -45.38
N ILE A 427 28.53 -2.58 -44.43
CA ILE A 427 28.09 -2.74 -43.04
C ILE A 427 29.06 -2.01 -42.12
N LYS A 428 28.54 -1.05 -41.36
CA LYS A 428 29.28 -0.20 -40.42
C LYS A 428 29.14 -0.69 -38.99
N ASN A 429 30.23 -0.76 -38.22
CA ASN A 429 30.14 -0.94 -36.76
C ASN A 429 30.73 0.26 -36.07
N THR A 430 30.05 0.72 -35.02
CA THR A 430 30.63 1.65 -34.05
C THR A 430 31.75 0.94 -33.29
N LYS A 431 32.94 1.53 -33.23
CA LYS A 431 34.04 1.04 -32.40
C LYS A 431 33.59 0.91 -30.94
N LYS A 432 33.90 -0.22 -30.30
CA LYS A 432 33.61 -0.47 -28.89
C LYS A 432 34.42 0.52 -28.08
N LEU A 433 33.73 1.48 -27.48
CA LEU A 433 34.36 2.40 -26.54
C LEU A 433 34.74 1.58 -25.30
N GLU A 434 36.02 1.25 -25.20
CA GLU A 434 36.55 0.61 -24.01
C GLU A 434 36.40 1.58 -22.85
N ASN A 435 35.75 1.10 -21.79
CA ASN A 435 35.56 1.86 -20.57
C ASN A 435 36.29 1.15 -19.42
N GLY A 436 36.69 1.93 -18.43
CA GLY A 436 37.06 1.44 -17.11
C GLY A 436 36.32 2.23 -16.03
N GLN A 437 36.74 2.07 -14.79
CA GLN A 437 36.29 2.90 -13.67
C GLN A 437 37.51 3.39 -12.90
N LEU A 438 37.38 4.54 -12.24
CA LEU A 438 38.30 4.93 -11.18
C LEU A 438 37.64 4.71 -9.81
N LYS A 439 38.44 4.29 -8.83
CA LYS A 439 38.05 4.19 -7.43
C LYS A 439 38.89 5.17 -6.61
N LEU A 440 38.26 6.23 -6.16
CA LEU A 440 38.84 7.16 -5.20
C LEU A 440 38.82 6.53 -3.80
N LEU A 441 39.97 6.52 -3.13
CA LEU A 441 40.08 6.29 -1.69
C LEU A 441 40.48 7.61 -1.02
N LYS A 442 39.56 8.20 -0.26
CA LYS A 442 39.81 9.46 0.44
C LYS A 442 40.41 9.17 1.81
N LYS A 443 41.59 9.75 2.10
CA LYS A 443 42.32 9.52 3.35
C LYS A 443 42.62 10.83 4.10
N ASP A 444 42.83 10.72 5.40
CA ASP A 444 43.56 11.72 6.19
C ASP A 444 45.06 11.64 5.89
N SER A 445 45.76 12.78 5.89
CA SER A 445 47.19 12.86 5.56
C SER A 445 48.14 12.36 6.65
N GLU A 446 47.68 12.28 7.91
CA GLU A 446 48.55 11.95 9.05
C GLU A 446 48.28 10.54 9.59
N SER A 447 47.01 10.20 9.84
CA SER A 447 46.57 8.88 10.35
C SER A 447 46.30 7.84 9.26
N GLY A 448 46.12 8.26 8.01
CA GLY A 448 45.67 7.39 6.91
C GLY A 448 44.21 6.92 7.01
N GLN A 449 43.43 7.40 7.98
CA GLN A 449 42.02 7.06 8.16
C GLN A 449 41.21 7.39 6.89
N LEU A 450 40.33 6.48 6.46
CA LEU A 450 39.43 6.70 5.33
C LEU A 450 38.29 7.70 5.67
N LEU A 451 37.94 8.58 4.73
CA LEU A 451 37.12 9.78 4.99
C LEU A 451 35.82 9.84 4.16
N PRO A 452 34.64 9.78 4.79
CA PRO A 452 33.35 9.91 4.10
C PRO A 452 33.02 11.36 3.72
N GLY A 453 32.15 11.53 2.73
CA GLY A 453 31.52 12.80 2.38
C GLY A 453 32.35 13.79 1.55
N ALA A 454 33.54 13.42 1.07
CA ALA A 454 34.30 14.26 0.13
C ALA A 454 33.62 14.27 -1.25
N LYS A 455 33.55 15.41 -1.93
CA LYS A 455 32.99 15.52 -3.29
C LYS A 455 34.08 15.88 -4.29
N PHE A 456 34.14 15.14 -5.38
CA PHE A 456 35.11 15.31 -6.45
C PHE A 456 34.42 15.41 -7.81
N ASP A 457 34.74 16.46 -8.56
CA ASP A 457 34.44 16.50 -9.99
C ASP A 457 35.48 15.63 -10.74
N VAL A 458 34.97 14.74 -11.58
CA VAL A 458 35.74 13.97 -12.56
C VAL A 458 35.69 14.75 -13.87
N ILE A 459 36.85 15.22 -14.33
CA ILE A 459 36.99 16.11 -15.48
C ILE A 459 37.71 15.36 -16.61
N ASP A 460 37.16 15.39 -17.82
CA ASP A 460 37.79 14.78 -19.01
C ASP A 460 38.92 15.63 -19.61
N LYS A 461 39.61 15.05 -20.60
CA LYS A 461 40.71 15.70 -21.35
C LYS A 461 40.33 17.01 -22.06
N ASP A 462 39.04 17.28 -22.27
CA ASP A 462 38.54 18.48 -22.93
C ASP A 462 38.11 19.56 -21.91
N GLY A 463 38.38 19.32 -20.61
CA GLY A 463 38.10 20.23 -19.51
C GLY A 463 36.66 20.18 -19.00
N LYS A 464 35.86 19.20 -19.42
CA LYS A 464 34.44 19.08 -19.07
C LYS A 464 34.26 18.14 -17.87
N VAL A 465 33.47 18.56 -16.90
CA VAL A 465 32.99 17.67 -15.81
C VAL A 465 32.10 16.60 -16.43
N VAL A 466 32.53 15.33 -16.34
CA VAL A 466 31.76 14.18 -16.82
C VAL A 466 30.92 13.55 -15.72
N GLU A 467 31.33 13.69 -14.45
CA GLU A 467 30.66 13.13 -13.27
C GLU A 467 31.11 13.89 -12.01
N THR A 468 30.29 13.93 -10.97
CA THR A 468 30.70 14.33 -9.62
C THR A 468 30.49 13.12 -8.70
N ILE A 469 31.56 12.63 -8.08
CA ILE A 469 31.53 11.48 -7.18
C ILE A 469 31.63 11.94 -5.71
N VAL A 470 31.07 11.14 -4.79
CA VAL A 470 31.07 11.44 -3.35
C VAL A 470 31.55 10.20 -2.59
N THR A 471 32.43 10.36 -1.58
CA THR A 471 32.87 9.20 -0.79
C THR A 471 31.81 8.71 0.19
N ASP A 472 31.61 7.39 0.20
CA ASP A 472 30.68 6.67 1.07
C ASP A 472 31.16 6.60 2.53
N ASP A 473 30.39 5.94 3.40
CA ASP A 473 30.71 5.76 4.82
C ASP A 473 32.04 4.99 5.09
N LYS A 474 32.64 4.38 4.05
CA LYS A 474 33.95 3.71 4.11
C LYS A 474 35.08 4.58 3.55
N GLY A 475 34.78 5.81 3.11
CA GLY A 475 35.72 6.72 2.45
C GLY A 475 36.06 6.34 1.01
N GLU A 476 35.22 5.55 0.35
CA GLU A 476 35.41 5.11 -1.03
C GLU A 476 34.43 5.80 -1.98
N ALA A 477 34.87 6.18 -3.18
CA ALA A 477 33.96 6.56 -4.27
C ALA A 477 34.35 5.84 -5.56
N LEU A 478 33.36 5.28 -6.26
CA LEU A 478 33.54 4.62 -7.54
C LEU A 478 32.87 5.45 -8.63
N SER A 479 33.57 5.75 -9.71
CA SER A 479 32.97 6.40 -10.88
C SER A 479 31.98 5.47 -11.59
N LYS A 480 31.14 6.03 -12.47
CA LYS A 480 30.53 5.23 -13.55
C LYS A 480 31.60 4.64 -14.47
N GLN A 481 31.16 3.87 -15.45
CA GLN A 481 31.99 3.45 -16.59
C GLN A 481 32.41 4.68 -17.42
N LEU A 482 33.71 4.97 -17.44
CA LEU A 482 34.33 6.10 -18.13
C LEU A 482 35.18 5.57 -19.30
N PRO A 483 35.14 6.20 -20.48
CA PRO A 483 36.02 5.86 -21.61
C PRO A 483 37.49 5.83 -21.23
N VAL A 484 38.27 4.95 -21.86
CA VAL A 484 39.73 4.87 -21.64
C VAL A 484 40.41 6.19 -22.00
N GLY A 485 41.20 6.72 -21.06
CA GLY A 485 41.87 8.02 -21.19
C GLY A 485 42.24 8.65 -19.85
N SER A 486 42.89 9.81 -19.91
CA SER A 486 43.29 10.57 -18.72
C SER A 486 42.15 11.44 -18.21
N TYR A 487 41.88 11.36 -16.91
CA TYR A 487 40.92 12.19 -16.19
C TYR A 487 41.60 12.98 -15.09
N THR A 488 41.02 14.13 -14.75
CA THR A 488 41.46 14.96 -13.63
C THR A 488 40.39 14.96 -12.54
N LEU A 489 40.74 14.45 -11.37
CA LEU A 489 39.94 14.55 -10.15
C LEU A 489 40.21 15.89 -9.48
N LYS A 490 39.15 16.66 -9.23
CA LYS A 490 39.22 17.93 -8.50
C LYS A 490 38.30 17.88 -7.30
N GLU A 491 38.83 18.08 -6.09
CA GLU A 491 37.99 18.22 -4.91
C GLU A 491 37.19 19.52 -4.99
N VAL A 492 35.89 19.43 -4.71
CA VAL A 492 34.96 20.57 -4.70
C VAL A 492 34.27 20.76 -3.34
N GLU A 493 34.26 19.72 -2.50
CA GLU A 493 33.82 19.81 -1.10
C GLU A 493 34.63 18.81 -0.26
N ALA A 494 35.26 19.30 0.81
CA ALA A 494 36.09 18.49 1.70
C ALA A 494 35.24 17.68 2.70
N PRO A 495 35.74 16.55 3.22
CA PRO A 495 35.16 15.91 4.40
C PRO A 495 35.01 16.89 5.56
N LYS A 496 33.93 16.74 6.35
CA LYS A 496 33.66 17.62 7.50
C LYS A 496 34.81 17.57 8.50
N GLY A 497 35.47 18.72 8.71
CA GLY A 497 36.64 18.85 9.58
C GLY A 497 38.00 18.70 8.89
N TYR A 498 38.04 18.73 7.55
CA TYR A 498 39.26 18.64 6.75
C TYR A 498 39.44 19.88 5.87
N GLU A 499 40.69 20.24 5.59
CA GLU A 499 41.03 21.34 4.69
C GLU A 499 40.66 20.93 3.25
N LEU A 500 40.11 21.86 2.44
CA LEU A 500 39.79 21.62 1.03
C LEU A 500 41.08 21.63 0.20
N SER A 501 41.33 20.55 -0.53
CA SER A 501 42.48 20.48 -1.45
C SER A 501 42.29 21.42 -2.63
N SER A 502 43.23 22.35 -2.82
CA SER A 502 43.38 23.11 -4.07
C SER A 502 44.08 22.32 -5.18
N SER A 503 44.64 21.16 -4.85
CA SER A 503 45.36 20.27 -5.77
C SER A 503 44.41 19.32 -6.49
N SER A 504 44.50 19.26 -7.81
CA SER A 504 43.86 18.24 -8.65
C SER A 504 44.77 17.04 -8.88
N VAL A 505 44.19 15.84 -9.04
CA VAL A 505 44.93 14.58 -9.23
C VAL A 505 44.56 13.97 -10.59
N SER A 506 45.55 13.74 -11.44
CA SER A 506 45.35 13.03 -12.71
C SER A 506 45.32 11.51 -12.50
N VAL A 507 44.46 10.81 -13.23
CA VAL A 507 44.33 9.35 -13.23
C VAL A 507 43.96 8.85 -14.61
N ASP A 508 44.72 7.89 -15.12
CA ASP A 508 44.46 7.24 -16.41
C ASP A 508 43.53 6.04 -16.20
N VAL A 509 42.34 6.08 -16.80
CA VAL A 509 41.36 4.99 -16.74
C VAL A 509 41.72 3.95 -17.80
N GLU A 510 42.06 2.74 -17.33
CA GLU A 510 42.43 1.61 -18.19
C GLU A 510 41.25 0.72 -18.59
N ALA A 511 41.37 0.07 -19.75
CA ALA A 511 40.33 -0.75 -20.36
C ALA A 511 39.88 -1.91 -19.44
N ASN A 512 38.59 -1.95 -19.12
CA ASN A 512 37.94 -3.00 -18.32
C ASN A 512 38.53 -3.17 -16.90
N LYS A 513 39.24 -2.16 -16.36
CA LYS A 513 39.84 -2.17 -15.01
C LYS A 513 39.16 -1.16 -14.08
N VAL A 514 39.37 -1.36 -12.76
CA VAL A 514 39.07 -0.38 -11.72
C VAL A 514 40.40 0.19 -11.21
N VAL A 515 40.77 1.39 -11.66
CA VAL A 515 42.03 2.05 -11.29
C VAL A 515 41.83 2.76 -9.95
N THR A 516 42.55 2.33 -8.92
CA THR A 516 42.40 2.91 -7.56
C THR A 516 43.37 4.07 -7.37
N VAL A 517 42.88 5.19 -6.84
CA VAL A 517 43.65 6.42 -6.59
C VAL A 517 43.40 6.92 -5.17
N ASP A 518 44.49 7.11 -4.44
CA ASP A 518 44.49 7.66 -3.08
C ASP A 518 44.52 9.20 -3.15
N VAL A 519 43.65 9.88 -2.40
CA VAL A 519 43.71 11.34 -2.22
C VAL A 519 43.63 11.70 -0.74
N VAL A 520 44.70 12.29 -0.22
CA VAL A 520 44.80 12.75 1.18
C VAL A 520 44.26 14.17 1.35
N ASN A 521 43.57 14.45 2.46
CA ASN A 521 43.38 15.81 2.96
C ASN A 521 43.98 15.92 4.35
N LYS A 522 44.44 17.11 4.70
CA LYS A 522 44.87 17.44 6.05
C LYS A 522 43.65 17.69 6.93
N LYS A 523 43.58 17.02 8.09
CA LYS A 523 42.57 17.34 9.10
C LYS A 523 42.76 18.78 9.57
N ILE A 524 41.68 19.56 9.63
CA ILE A 524 41.71 20.87 10.30
C ILE A 524 42.01 20.58 11.77
N PRO A 525 43.04 21.21 12.38
CA PRO A 525 43.29 21.05 13.80
C PRO A 525 42.03 21.41 14.58
N GLU A 526 41.42 20.42 15.24
CA GLU A 526 40.24 20.67 16.07
C GLU A 526 40.64 21.68 17.15
N LYS A 527 39.95 22.83 17.17
CA LYS A 527 40.06 23.78 18.27
C LYS A 527 39.64 23.04 19.54
N VAL A 528 40.60 22.64 20.35
CA VAL A 528 40.33 22.03 21.65
C VAL A 528 39.53 23.02 22.48
N THR A 529 38.34 22.63 22.91
CA THR A 529 37.44 23.47 23.71
C THR A 529 37.24 22.85 25.09
N GLY A 530 37.04 23.69 26.09
CA GLY A 530 36.47 23.28 27.38
C GLY A 530 35.05 23.80 27.57
N GLN A 531 34.48 23.51 28.72
CA GLN A 531 33.23 24.08 29.23
C GLN A 531 33.38 24.34 30.74
N PHE A 532 32.45 25.08 31.33
CA PHE A 532 32.29 25.13 32.78
C PHE A 532 30.84 24.87 33.19
N GLU A 533 30.64 24.36 34.41
CA GLU A 533 29.34 24.22 35.06
C GLU A 533 29.26 25.19 36.25
N ILE A 534 28.32 26.13 36.21
CA ILE A 534 27.95 26.90 37.40
C ILE A 534 27.03 26.04 38.26
N VAL A 535 27.35 25.93 39.55
CA VAL A 535 26.47 25.36 40.59
C VAL A 535 26.11 26.47 41.56
N LYS A 536 24.86 26.94 41.49
CA LYS A 536 24.37 28.06 42.29
C LYS A 536 23.76 27.55 43.60
N VAL A 537 24.26 28.06 44.72
CA VAL A 537 23.83 27.65 46.07
C VAL A 537 23.52 28.84 46.98
N ASP A 538 22.83 28.53 48.07
CA ASP A 538 22.66 29.39 49.26
C ASP A 538 24.01 29.50 50.01
N ALA A 539 24.37 30.70 50.47
CA ALA A 539 25.64 30.91 51.17
C ALA A 539 25.70 30.22 52.55
N GLU A 540 24.56 30.12 53.24
CA GLU A 540 24.46 29.50 54.57
C GLU A 540 24.13 28.00 54.50
N ASP A 541 23.55 27.54 53.40
CA ASP A 541 23.18 26.14 53.14
C ASP A 541 23.66 25.68 51.76
N LYS A 542 24.91 25.25 51.69
CA LYS A 542 25.57 24.86 50.43
C LYS A 542 24.98 23.58 49.80
N ALA A 543 24.07 22.87 50.48
CA ALA A 543 23.28 21.79 49.89
C ALA A 543 22.02 22.31 49.17
N LYS A 544 21.54 23.51 49.53
CA LYS A 544 20.40 24.17 48.88
C LYS A 544 20.82 24.87 47.59
N VAL A 545 20.59 24.18 46.48
CA VAL A 545 20.75 24.71 45.11
C VAL A 545 19.68 25.75 44.75
N LEU A 546 20.02 26.74 43.92
CA LEU A 546 19.16 27.87 43.58
C LEU A 546 18.95 28.03 42.06
N SER A 547 17.70 27.92 41.62
CA SER A 547 17.31 28.15 40.22
C SER A 547 17.22 29.63 39.85
N ASP A 548 17.17 29.91 38.55
CA ASP A 548 16.78 31.19 37.96
C ASP A 548 17.72 32.38 38.25
N ALA A 549 18.94 32.11 38.75
CA ALA A 549 20.05 33.07 38.67
C ALA A 549 20.44 33.26 37.21
N GLU A 550 20.63 34.50 36.75
CA GLU A 550 21.09 34.81 35.40
C GLU A 550 22.50 35.40 35.44
N PHE A 551 23.37 34.88 34.56
CA PHE A 551 24.78 35.24 34.45
C PHE A 551 25.11 35.73 33.05
N GLU A 552 26.01 36.70 32.94
CA GLU A 552 26.70 37.03 31.70
C GLU A 552 28.14 36.51 31.75
N VAL A 553 28.57 35.88 30.66
CA VAL A 553 29.92 35.34 30.50
C VAL A 553 30.72 36.29 29.61
N TYR A 554 31.91 36.66 30.04
CA TYR A 554 32.79 37.59 29.34
C TYR A 554 34.16 36.99 29.04
N LYS A 555 34.75 37.41 27.92
CA LYS A 555 36.13 37.12 27.52
C LYS A 555 36.77 38.40 26.99
N ASP A 556 37.89 38.80 27.60
CA ASP A 556 38.68 39.96 27.20
C ASP A 556 37.84 41.24 26.99
N GLY A 557 36.89 41.47 27.91
CA GLY A 557 35.94 42.60 27.90
C GLY A 557 34.73 42.44 26.98
N LYS A 558 34.63 41.37 26.18
CA LYS A 558 33.49 41.11 25.29
C LYS A 558 32.54 40.08 25.90
N LYS A 559 31.23 40.33 25.80
CA LYS A 559 30.21 39.35 26.19
C LYS A 559 30.22 38.16 25.21
N VAL A 560 30.21 36.96 25.77
CA VAL A 560 30.29 35.67 25.08
C VAL A 560 28.94 34.95 25.10
N GLU A 561 28.26 34.98 26.25
CA GLU A 561 27.06 34.16 26.52
C GLU A 561 26.21 34.80 27.63
N THR A 562 24.94 34.38 27.72
CA THR A 562 24.12 34.53 28.93
C THR A 562 23.63 33.14 29.35
N LEU A 563 23.80 32.81 30.62
CA LEU A 563 23.39 31.55 31.23
C LEU A 563 22.31 31.81 32.29
N ARG A 564 21.45 30.81 32.53
CA ARG A 564 20.46 30.83 33.62
C ARG A 564 20.43 29.47 34.31
N THR A 565 20.42 29.45 35.64
CA THR A 565 20.41 28.19 36.38
C THR A 565 19.05 27.49 36.32
N ASP A 566 19.08 26.18 36.13
CA ASP A 566 17.91 25.33 36.04
C ASP A 566 17.32 24.98 37.42
N LYS A 567 16.33 24.08 37.46
CA LYS A 567 15.70 23.62 38.72
C LYS A 567 16.61 22.81 39.64
N THR A 568 17.80 22.40 39.17
CA THR A 568 18.86 21.80 39.99
C THR A 568 19.91 22.83 40.44
N GLY A 569 19.68 24.11 40.16
CA GLY A 569 20.60 25.22 40.40
C GLY A 569 21.85 25.18 39.52
N LYS A 570 21.82 24.46 38.41
CA LYS A 570 22.97 24.26 37.53
C LYS A 570 22.81 24.92 36.18
N VAL A 571 23.93 25.29 35.55
CA VAL A 571 23.98 25.60 34.12
C VAL A 571 25.39 25.37 33.57
N ILE A 572 25.49 24.79 32.37
CA ILE A 572 26.75 24.51 31.69
C ILE A 572 26.91 25.51 30.53
N SER A 573 28.11 26.06 30.35
CA SER A 573 28.45 26.96 29.24
C SER A 573 28.37 26.26 27.87
N GLN A 574 28.29 27.02 26.79
CA GLN A 574 28.70 26.50 25.47
C GLN A 574 30.17 26.04 25.48
N LYS A 575 30.61 25.40 24.39
CA LYS A 575 32.02 25.05 24.19
C LYS A 575 32.86 26.28 23.92
N LEU A 576 33.89 26.50 24.73
CA LEU A 576 34.72 27.69 24.78
C LEU A 576 36.20 27.36 24.56
N GLU A 577 36.96 28.32 24.03
CA GLU A 577 38.41 28.17 23.87
C GLU A 577 39.10 28.22 25.25
N PRO A 578 40.21 27.48 25.49
CA PRO A 578 40.85 27.45 26.81
C PRO A 578 41.39 28.81 27.27
N GLY A 579 41.31 29.06 28.58
CA GLY A 579 41.77 30.29 29.24
C GLY A 579 40.74 30.89 30.18
N THR A 580 41.06 32.04 30.79
CA THR A 580 40.19 32.71 31.77
C THR A 580 39.01 33.42 31.11
N TYR A 581 37.83 33.23 31.68
CA TYR A 581 36.56 33.93 31.43
C TYR A 581 36.06 34.57 32.73
N THR A 582 35.25 35.61 32.61
CA THR A 582 34.66 36.33 33.75
C THR A 582 33.16 36.08 33.77
N LEU A 583 32.62 35.66 34.92
CA LEU A 583 31.22 35.43 35.18
C LEU A 583 30.66 36.58 36.02
N LYS A 584 29.56 37.17 35.56
CA LYS A 584 28.87 38.28 36.21
C LYS A 584 27.44 37.87 36.49
N GLU A 585 27.02 37.77 37.76
CA GLU A 585 25.59 37.61 38.05
C GLU A 585 24.88 38.92 37.70
N THR A 586 23.89 38.86 36.81
CA THR A 586 23.06 40.01 36.42
C THR A 586 21.70 40.01 37.11
N LYS A 587 21.31 38.87 37.69
CA LYS A 587 20.07 38.69 38.44
C LYS A 587 20.21 37.52 39.42
N ALA A 588 19.95 37.80 40.69
CA ALA A 588 19.88 36.76 41.71
C ALA A 588 18.58 35.94 41.63
N PRO A 589 18.57 34.72 42.19
CA PRO A 589 17.36 33.98 42.52
C PRO A 589 16.39 34.80 43.41
N GLN A 590 15.10 34.52 43.34
CA GLN A 590 14.09 35.23 44.14
C GLN A 590 14.34 35.07 45.65
N GLY A 591 14.42 36.20 46.37
CA GLY A 591 14.73 36.22 47.81
C GLY A 591 16.23 36.16 48.14
N TYR A 592 17.11 36.30 47.15
CA TYR A 592 18.56 36.32 47.31
C TYR A 592 19.18 37.62 46.82
N LYS A 593 20.30 37.99 47.44
CA LYS A 593 21.03 39.22 47.14
C LYS A 593 21.84 39.05 45.87
N LEU A 594 21.80 40.04 44.97
CA LEU A 594 22.64 40.08 43.77
C LEU A 594 24.12 40.10 44.13
N LEU A 595 24.86 39.11 43.62
CA LEU A 595 26.31 39.06 43.75
C LEU A 595 26.93 40.12 42.83
N LYS A 596 27.51 41.16 43.42
CA LYS A 596 28.16 42.28 42.70
C LYS A 596 29.60 42.01 42.31
N GLU A 597 30.19 40.94 42.84
CA GLU A 597 31.57 40.55 42.57
C GLU A 597 31.60 39.65 41.32
N GLU A 598 32.60 39.88 40.46
CA GLU A 598 32.78 39.11 39.23
C GLU A 598 33.72 37.92 39.50
N ILE A 599 33.35 36.74 39.00
CA ILE A 599 34.04 35.48 39.29
C ILE A 599 34.85 35.06 38.08
N GLU A 600 36.15 34.79 38.25
CA GLU A 600 36.96 34.20 37.19
C GLU A 600 36.82 32.68 37.13
N VAL A 601 36.70 32.14 35.92
CA VAL A 601 36.77 30.70 35.63
C VAL A 601 37.80 30.43 34.54
N VAL A 602 38.69 29.47 34.77
CA VAL A 602 39.63 29.00 33.75
C VAL A 602 39.00 27.81 33.02
N VAL A 603 38.72 27.99 31.73
CA VAL A 603 38.29 26.91 30.85
C VAL A 603 39.51 26.08 30.46
N GLU A 604 39.47 24.78 30.73
CA GLU A 604 40.53 23.83 30.37
C GLU A 604 40.11 22.97 29.16
N ALA A 605 41.06 22.68 28.26
CA ALA A 605 40.84 21.86 27.08
C ALA A 605 40.25 20.47 27.44
N ASN A 606 39.14 20.10 26.78
CA ASN A 606 38.46 18.81 26.94
C ASN A 606 37.96 18.50 28.37
N LYS A 607 37.79 19.50 29.23
CA LYS A 607 37.20 19.36 30.57
C LYS A 607 35.90 20.17 30.70
N VAL A 608 35.09 19.79 31.69
CA VAL A 608 34.05 20.64 32.29
C VAL A 608 34.54 21.06 33.67
N VAL A 609 34.79 22.35 33.87
CA VAL A 609 35.27 22.91 35.15
C VAL A 609 34.08 23.35 36.00
N GLN A 610 33.93 22.83 37.21
CA GLN A 610 32.81 23.19 38.09
C GLN A 610 33.13 24.45 38.91
N VAL A 611 32.18 25.38 38.97
CA VAL A 611 32.28 26.66 39.69
C VAL A 611 31.07 26.80 40.61
N GLN A 612 31.31 26.77 41.93
CA GLN A 612 30.26 27.02 42.91
C GLN A 612 30.08 28.53 43.11
N VAL A 613 28.83 29.01 43.05
CA VAL A 613 28.50 30.44 43.18
C VAL A 613 27.42 30.63 44.24
N GLU A 614 27.71 31.44 45.26
CA GLU A 614 26.94 31.49 46.50
C GLU A 614 26.24 32.84 46.66
N ASN A 615 24.94 32.87 46.99
CA ASN A 615 24.26 34.12 47.35
C ASN A 615 23.70 34.02 48.78
N ALA A 616 23.85 35.11 49.53
CA ALA A 616 23.14 35.31 50.78
C ALA A 616 21.64 35.61 50.50
N LYS A 617 20.77 35.17 51.41
CA LYS A 617 19.34 35.55 51.40
C LYS A 617 19.21 37.05 51.63
N GLU A 618 18.25 37.68 50.95
CA GLU A 618 17.72 38.95 51.42
C GLU A 618 16.60 38.65 52.42
N LEU A 619 16.73 39.16 53.65
CA LEU A 619 15.80 38.90 54.75
C LEU A 619 15.28 40.21 55.33
N GLY A 620 14.06 40.18 55.86
CA GLY A 620 13.41 41.28 56.54
C GLY A 620 12.89 40.87 57.93
N SER A 621 12.11 41.76 58.54
CA SER A 621 11.47 41.52 59.84
C SER A 621 10.13 42.23 59.96
N LEU A 622 9.29 41.71 60.85
CA LEU A 622 7.97 42.25 61.21
C LEU A 622 7.98 42.62 62.69
N GLN A 623 7.58 43.84 63.03
CA GLN A 623 7.32 44.30 64.38
C GLN A 623 5.82 44.59 64.52
N VAL A 624 5.14 43.84 65.37
CA VAL A 624 3.72 44.05 65.71
C VAL A 624 3.63 44.88 66.98
N ILE A 625 2.70 45.83 67.03
CA ILE A 625 2.43 46.70 68.18
C ILE A 625 0.95 46.59 68.55
N LYS A 626 0.65 45.91 69.65
CA LYS A 626 -0.70 45.72 70.16
C LYS A 626 -1.15 46.93 70.96
N LYS A 627 -2.34 47.45 70.65
CA LYS A 627 -2.95 48.60 71.33
C LYS A 627 -4.43 48.34 71.67
N ASP A 628 -4.93 49.13 72.60
CA ASP A 628 -6.35 49.37 72.86
C ASP A 628 -6.92 50.32 71.78
N ALA A 629 -8.15 50.07 71.32
CA ALA A 629 -8.75 50.75 70.17
C ALA A 629 -9.27 52.18 70.46
N GLU A 630 -9.50 52.56 71.72
CA GLU A 630 -10.17 53.82 72.10
C GLU A 630 -9.18 54.86 72.67
N SER A 631 -8.26 54.40 73.52
CA SER A 631 -7.19 55.17 74.16
C SER A 631 -5.84 55.11 73.43
N GLY A 632 -5.65 54.14 72.52
CA GLY A 632 -4.38 53.91 71.83
C GLY A 632 -3.24 53.35 72.71
N LYS A 633 -3.52 53.03 73.97
CA LYS A 633 -2.52 52.50 74.93
C LYS A 633 -2.00 51.13 74.46
N VAL A 634 -0.70 50.88 74.59
CA VAL A 634 -0.07 49.58 74.30
C VAL A 634 -0.50 48.47 75.28
N LEU A 635 -0.58 47.23 74.79
CA LEU A 635 -1.11 46.08 75.53
C LEU A 635 -0.13 44.87 75.57
N GLU A 636 0.28 44.50 76.78
CA GLU A 636 0.99 43.25 77.08
C GLU A 636 0.03 42.04 77.02
N GLY A 637 0.55 40.86 76.71
CA GLY A 637 -0.19 39.59 76.87
C GLY A 637 -0.98 39.07 75.66
N ALA A 638 -1.04 39.80 74.53
CA ALA A 638 -1.60 39.24 73.29
C ALA A 638 -0.65 38.18 72.71
N GLU A 639 -1.17 37.03 72.27
CA GLU A 639 -0.35 36.01 71.60
C GLU A 639 -0.57 36.06 70.09
N PHE A 640 0.53 36.15 69.34
CA PHE A 640 0.53 36.26 67.89
C PHE A 640 1.22 35.09 67.21
N LYS A 641 0.58 34.59 66.16
CA LYS A 641 1.08 33.53 65.28
C LYS A 641 1.23 34.11 63.87
N LEU A 642 2.36 33.83 63.23
CA LEU A 642 2.66 34.28 61.87
C LEU A 642 2.61 33.08 60.91
N LYS A 643 1.92 33.23 59.79
CA LYS A 643 1.87 32.25 58.69
C LYS A 643 2.45 32.85 57.42
N ASN A 644 3.12 32.06 56.59
CA ASN A 644 3.51 32.47 55.23
C ASN A 644 2.32 32.41 54.25
N GLU A 645 2.52 32.86 53.01
CA GLU A 645 1.55 32.78 51.91
C GLU A 645 1.07 31.34 51.60
N ALA A 646 1.83 30.30 52.00
CA ALA A 646 1.43 28.90 51.91
C ALA A 646 0.64 28.39 53.15
N GLY A 647 0.25 29.29 54.07
CA GLY A 647 -0.49 28.98 55.31
C GLY A 647 0.34 28.31 56.41
N GLN A 648 1.63 28.05 56.18
CA GLN A 648 2.53 27.38 57.13
C GLN A 648 2.97 28.36 58.22
N VAL A 649 3.05 27.88 59.47
CA VAL A 649 3.53 28.67 60.61
C VAL A 649 5.02 29.01 60.45
N VAL A 650 5.39 30.27 60.65
CA VAL A 650 6.78 30.74 60.51
C VAL A 650 7.30 31.23 61.86
N GLY A 651 8.17 30.42 62.45
CA GLY A 651 8.66 30.60 63.82
C GLY A 651 7.63 30.16 64.87
N GLU A 652 7.92 30.50 66.12
CA GLU A 652 7.07 30.22 67.27
C GLU A 652 5.94 31.25 67.40
N THR A 653 4.83 30.88 68.06
CA THR A 653 3.86 31.86 68.57
C THR A 653 4.56 32.74 69.61
N LYS A 654 4.35 34.06 69.56
CA LYS A 654 5.02 35.01 70.44
C LYS A 654 4.03 35.97 71.12
N THR A 655 4.25 36.23 72.41
CA THR A 655 3.43 37.13 73.22
C THR A 655 3.95 38.57 73.16
N THR A 656 3.06 39.58 73.23
CA THR A 656 3.47 40.99 73.38
C THR A 656 4.01 41.29 74.77
N ASN A 657 5.09 42.06 74.82
CA ASN A 657 5.74 42.48 76.05
C ASN A 657 5.05 43.71 76.69
N LYS A 658 5.66 44.27 77.75
CA LYS A 658 5.23 45.50 78.46
C LYS A 658 5.06 46.74 77.58
N ASP A 659 5.77 46.80 76.46
CA ASP A 659 5.68 47.89 75.48
C ASP A 659 4.57 47.63 74.43
N GLY A 660 3.84 46.51 74.56
CA GLY A 660 2.88 45.99 73.58
C GLY A 660 3.52 45.44 72.31
N VAL A 661 4.83 45.19 72.31
CA VAL A 661 5.62 44.85 71.12
C VAL A 661 5.89 43.35 71.03
N VAL A 662 5.86 42.83 69.80
CA VAL A 662 6.43 41.53 69.45
C VAL A 662 7.16 41.62 68.09
N LYS A 663 8.26 40.88 67.90
CA LYS A 663 9.08 40.92 66.68
C LYS A 663 9.35 39.52 66.11
N PHE A 664 9.17 39.40 64.79
CA PHE A 664 9.53 38.25 63.97
C PHE A 664 10.69 38.66 63.06
N GLU A 665 11.77 37.86 63.04
CA GLU A 665 13.05 38.21 62.40
C GLU A 665 13.47 37.12 61.41
N ASN A 666 14.44 37.43 60.55
CA ASN A 666 14.97 36.52 59.53
C ASN A 666 13.89 35.98 58.58
N LEU A 667 12.85 36.78 58.33
CA LEU A 667 11.76 36.46 57.42
C LEU A 667 12.19 36.69 55.97
N MET A 668 11.67 35.89 55.03
CA MET A 668 11.83 36.19 53.61
C MET A 668 10.93 37.37 53.21
N PRO A 669 11.29 38.20 52.22
CA PRO A 669 10.41 39.20 51.65
C PRO A 669 9.19 38.55 50.99
N GLY A 670 7.99 39.10 51.20
CA GLY A 670 6.74 38.57 50.67
C GLY A 670 5.57 38.69 51.64
N LYS A 671 4.45 38.03 51.29
CA LYS A 671 3.21 38.05 52.06
C LYS A 671 3.23 37.08 53.25
N TYR A 672 2.67 37.55 54.35
CA TYR A 672 2.40 36.78 55.56
C TYR A 672 1.00 37.10 56.09
N THR A 673 0.44 36.18 56.86
CA THR A 673 -0.82 36.33 57.59
C THR A 673 -0.53 36.29 59.08
N LEU A 674 -0.86 37.38 59.77
CA LEU A 674 -0.78 37.51 61.22
C LEU A 674 -2.13 37.14 61.86
N GLU A 675 -2.08 36.36 62.93
CA GLU A 675 -3.23 35.78 63.63
C GLU A 675 -3.06 36.05 65.12
N GLU A 676 -4.01 36.76 65.76
CA GLU A 676 -4.08 36.83 67.22
C GLU A 676 -4.69 35.52 67.73
N THR A 677 -3.90 34.70 68.44
CA THR A 677 -4.37 33.43 69.00
C THR A 677 -4.94 33.59 70.42
N LYS A 678 -4.76 34.77 71.03
CA LYS A 678 -5.24 35.11 72.38
C LYS A 678 -5.23 36.63 72.60
N ALA A 679 -6.35 37.15 73.09
CA ALA A 679 -6.50 38.56 73.46
C ALA A 679 -5.70 38.92 74.73
N PRO A 680 -5.32 40.19 74.92
CA PRO A 680 -4.96 40.74 76.23
C PRO A 680 -6.10 40.62 77.24
N GLU A 681 -5.76 40.54 78.52
CA GLU A 681 -6.74 40.44 79.61
C GLU A 681 -7.67 41.68 79.69
N GLY A 682 -8.99 41.45 79.72
CA GLY A 682 -10.00 42.51 79.71
C GLY A 682 -10.40 43.05 78.32
N TYR A 683 -9.92 42.41 77.24
CA TYR A 683 -10.22 42.79 75.85
C TYR A 683 -10.99 41.70 75.11
N LYS A 684 -11.78 42.10 74.11
CA LYS A 684 -12.33 41.17 73.12
C LYS A 684 -11.19 40.59 72.27
N ALA A 685 -11.33 39.36 71.80
CA ALA A 685 -10.40 38.77 70.84
C ALA A 685 -10.64 39.29 69.43
N LEU A 686 -9.57 39.38 68.63
CA LEU A 686 -9.66 39.74 67.22
C LEU A 686 -9.94 38.50 66.36
N GLU A 687 -11.18 38.35 65.89
CA GLU A 687 -11.60 37.20 65.06
C GLU A 687 -11.08 37.24 63.60
N VAL A 688 -10.41 38.33 63.19
CA VAL A 688 -9.88 38.52 61.84
C VAL A 688 -8.36 38.40 61.78
N THR A 689 -7.86 37.77 60.73
CA THR A 689 -6.43 37.76 60.41
C THR A 689 -6.01 39.01 59.64
N ILE A 690 -4.72 39.36 59.71
CA ILE A 690 -4.16 40.57 59.11
C ILE A 690 -3.09 40.17 58.09
N GLU A 691 -3.26 40.56 56.82
CA GLU A 691 -2.18 40.45 55.82
C GLU A 691 -1.09 41.49 56.09
N VAL A 692 0.17 41.05 56.09
CA VAL A 692 1.35 41.92 56.20
C VAL A 692 2.38 41.52 55.14
N ASN A 693 3.01 42.49 54.50
CA ASN A 693 4.04 42.25 53.49
C ASN A 693 5.42 42.64 54.01
N VAL A 694 6.30 41.65 54.20
CA VAL A 694 7.68 41.84 54.66
C VAL A 694 8.55 42.34 53.51
N VAL A 695 9.39 43.33 53.77
CA VAL A 695 10.33 43.93 52.80
C VAL A 695 11.78 43.58 53.17
N ALA A 696 12.61 43.38 52.14
CA ALA A 696 14.03 43.04 52.29
C ALA A 696 14.81 44.12 53.06
N ASN A 697 15.60 43.70 54.03
CA ASN A 697 16.46 44.55 54.89
C ASN A 697 15.70 45.58 55.76
N GLU A 698 14.37 45.47 55.89
CA GLU A 698 13.53 46.41 56.64
C GLU A 698 12.87 45.80 57.90
N VAL A 699 12.35 46.68 58.75
CA VAL A 699 11.50 46.35 59.91
C VAL A 699 10.09 46.89 59.64
N VAL A 700 9.25 46.05 59.03
CA VAL A 700 7.84 46.40 58.74
C VAL A 700 7.07 46.49 60.06
N LYS A 701 6.30 47.55 60.26
CA LYS A 701 5.55 47.79 61.51
C LYS A 701 4.05 47.62 61.28
N GLN A 702 3.39 46.83 62.13
CA GLN A 702 1.96 46.59 62.09
C GLN A 702 1.32 46.91 63.44
N ASP A 703 0.40 47.86 63.47
CA ASP A 703 -0.46 48.09 64.64
C ASP A 703 -1.63 47.08 64.65
N VAL A 704 -2.03 46.61 65.85
CA VAL A 704 -3.19 45.69 66.02
C VAL A 704 -4.04 46.15 67.20
N LEU A 705 -5.32 46.43 66.94
CA LEU A 705 -6.25 47.06 67.90
C LEU A 705 -7.29 46.06 68.41
N ASN A 706 -7.56 46.05 69.72
CA ASN A 706 -8.71 45.34 70.31
C ASN A 706 -9.57 46.30 71.12
N GLU A 707 -10.86 46.02 71.18
CA GLU A 707 -11.80 46.73 72.05
C GLU A 707 -11.74 46.20 73.49
N LYS A 708 -11.78 47.12 74.46
CA LYS A 708 -11.93 46.76 75.87
C LYS A 708 -13.37 46.34 76.18
N VAL A 709 -13.54 45.37 77.08
CA VAL A 709 -14.85 45.00 77.62
C VAL A 709 -15.39 46.11 78.53
N LYS A 710 -16.70 46.36 78.50
CA LYS A 710 -17.41 47.35 79.33
C LYS A 710 -18.28 46.63 80.36
N GLU A 711 -18.37 47.18 81.57
CA GLU A 711 -19.18 46.66 82.68
C GLU A 711 -20.54 47.37 82.73
N GLU A 712 -21.57 46.68 83.24
CA GLU A 712 -22.93 47.22 83.42
C GLU A 712 -23.14 47.71 84.86
N ILE A 713 -24.07 48.65 85.07
CA ILE A 713 -24.26 49.36 86.35
C ILE A 713 -25.76 49.39 86.69
N THR A 714 -26.13 48.91 87.88
CA THR A 714 -27.50 48.85 88.45
C THR A 714 -27.69 49.82 89.64
N GLY A 715 -28.89 49.88 90.22
CA GLY A 715 -29.18 50.60 91.48
C GLY A 715 -30.43 50.07 92.20
N GLN A 716 -30.90 50.74 93.27
CA GLN A 716 -32.06 50.31 94.09
C GLN A 716 -32.92 51.49 94.60
N LEU A 717 -34.14 51.17 95.08
CA LEU A 717 -35.01 52.08 95.83
C LEU A 717 -35.16 51.62 97.29
N GLU A 718 -35.02 52.55 98.25
CA GLU A 718 -35.47 52.42 99.64
C GLU A 718 -36.62 53.40 99.92
N ILE A 719 -37.71 52.90 100.50
CA ILE A 719 -38.85 53.73 100.94
C ILE A 719 -38.94 53.78 102.46
N THR A 720 -39.52 54.85 103.01
CA THR A 720 -39.88 54.98 104.44
C THR A 720 -41.27 55.59 104.58
N LYS A 721 -42.18 54.86 105.22
CA LYS A 721 -43.62 55.14 105.32
C LYS A 721 -43.99 55.69 106.69
N VAL A 722 -44.68 56.83 106.73
CA VAL A 722 -44.95 57.59 107.97
C VAL A 722 -46.36 58.18 108.00
N ASP A 723 -46.84 58.62 109.17
CA ASP A 723 -48.08 59.39 109.31
C ASP A 723 -47.89 60.81 108.71
N ALA A 724 -48.85 61.26 107.91
CA ALA A 724 -48.81 62.59 107.28
C ALA A 724 -48.81 63.77 108.29
N ASN A 725 -49.25 63.53 109.53
CA ASN A 725 -49.28 64.54 110.60
C ASN A 725 -48.17 64.33 111.65
N ASP A 726 -47.50 63.17 111.67
CA ASP A 726 -46.32 62.89 112.50
C ASP A 726 -45.32 61.99 111.77
N ILE A 727 -44.32 62.61 111.15
CA ILE A 727 -43.28 61.90 110.38
C ILE A 727 -42.40 60.95 111.21
N ASN A 728 -42.45 61.03 112.55
CA ASN A 728 -41.71 60.12 113.42
C ASN A 728 -42.42 58.77 113.56
N LYS A 729 -43.75 58.79 113.50
CA LYS A 729 -44.62 57.62 113.58
C LYS A 729 -44.58 56.84 112.27
N LYS A 730 -43.93 55.68 112.30
CA LYS A 730 -43.74 54.79 111.15
C LYS A 730 -44.94 53.86 110.95
N LEU A 731 -45.22 53.50 109.70
CA LEU A 731 -46.40 52.73 109.32
C LEU A 731 -46.03 51.44 108.57
N ALA A 732 -46.31 50.30 109.20
CA ALA A 732 -46.20 48.97 108.59
C ALA A 732 -47.38 48.66 107.65
N GLY A 733 -47.20 47.70 106.76
CA GLY A 733 -48.28 47.11 105.95
C GLY A 733 -48.77 47.95 104.78
N ALA A 734 -48.10 49.06 104.42
CA ALA A 734 -48.34 49.69 103.12
C ALA A 734 -47.74 48.80 102.02
N VAL A 735 -48.51 48.48 100.99
CA VAL A 735 -48.00 47.77 99.81
C VAL A 735 -47.86 48.74 98.65
N PHE A 736 -46.70 48.67 98.00
CA PHE A 736 -46.31 49.48 96.86
C PHE A 736 -45.93 48.62 95.67
N GLU A 737 -46.09 49.16 94.47
CA GLU A 737 -45.59 48.56 93.24
C GLU A 737 -44.64 49.52 92.54
N ILE A 738 -43.55 48.98 91.98
CA ILE A 738 -42.62 49.71 91.12
C ILE A 738 -42.91 49.32 89.68
N TRP A 739 -43.11 50.31 88.81
CA TRP A 739 -43.43 50.13 87.39
C TRP A 739 -42.40 50.88 86.51
N LYS A 740 -42.12 50.36 85.31
CA LYS A 740 -41.32 51.01 84.26
C LYS A 740 -41.94 50.66 82.91
N ASP A 741 -42.14 51.66 82.05
CA ASP A 741 -42.73 51.50 80.70
C ASP A 741 -44.02 50.64 80.67
N GLY A 742 -44.89 50.82 81.68
CA GLY A 742 -46.15 50.06 81.82
C GLY A 742 -45.99 48.61 82.28
N THR A 743 -44.79 48.15 82.62
CA THR A 743 -44.51 46.82 83.17
C THR A 743 -44.25 46.90 84.67
N LYS A 744 -44.84 46.00 85.47
CA LYS A 744 -44.52 45.91 86.91
C LYS A 744 -43.18 45.23 87.11
N ILE A 745 -42.28 45.92 87.81
CA ILE A 745 -40.89 45.52 88.03
C ILE A 745 -40.70 44.91 89.42
N ASP A 746 -41.34 45.46 90.45
CA ASP A 746 -41.21 44.99 91.83
C ASP A 746 -42.48 45.27 92.66
N THR A 747 -42.59 44.69 93.85
CA THR A 747 -43.70 44.93 94.80
C THR A 747 -43.17 44.89 96.24
N LEU A 748 -43.29 46.01 96.95
CA LEU A 748 -42.68 46.26 98.26
C LEU A 748 -43.73 46.40 99.35
N THR A 749 -43.50 45.84 100.53
CA THR A 749 -44.37 46.04 101.71
C THR A 749 -43.59 46.68 102.85
N SER A 750 -44.13 47.73 103.48
CA SER A 750 -43.45 48.42 104.59
C SER A 750 -43.41 47.58 105.88
N ASP A 751 -42.22 47.47 106.48
CA ASP A 751 -41.95 46.75 107.74
C ASP A 751 -42.45 47.52 108.99
N GLU A 752 -42.20 46.98 110.18
CA GLU A 752 -42.54 47.62 111.46
C GLU A 752 -41.87 49.00 111.68
N ASN A 753 -40.76 49.28 110.97
CA ASN A 753 -40.06 50.57 110.94
C ASN A 753 -40.54 51.47 109.78
N GLY A 754 -41.57 51.05 109.05
CA GLY A 754 -42.11 51.70 107.87
C GLY A 754 -41.26 51.55 106.60
N LYS A 755 -40.23 50.71 106.59
CA LYS A 755 -39.27 50.59 105.48
C LYS A 755 -39.58 49.46 104.52
N ALA A 756 -39.19 49.66 103.26
CA ALA A 756 -39.01 48.57 102.30
C ALA A 756 -37.89 48.94 101.31
N ILE A 757 -37.27 47.93 100.68
CA ILE A 757 -36.17 48.10 99.72
C ILE A 757 -36.44 47.20 98.51
N SER A 758 -36.21 47.70 97.30
CA SER A 758 -36.37 46.94 96.05
C SER A 758 -35.24 45.96 95.78
N LYS A 759 -35.48 45.03 94.85
CA LYS A 759 -34.42 44.36 94.10
C LYS A 759 -33.56 45.38 93.33
N GLU A 760 -32.45 44.93 92.75
CA GLU A 760 -31.67 45.75 91.82
C GLU A 760 -32.45 46.08 90.53
N LEU A 761 -32.28 47.32 90.08
CA LEU A 761 -32.98 47.95 88.98
C LEU A 761 -31.95 48.50 87.97
N ASP A 762 -32.23 48.34 86.68
CA ASP A 762 -31.43 48.91 85.61
C ASP A 762 -31.58 50.45 85.54
N PRO A 763 -30.62 51.18 84.97
CA PRO A 763 -30.75 52.63 84.84
C PRO A 763 -31.99 53.09 84.06
N GLY A 764 -32.48 54.28 84.39
CA GLY A 764 -33.66 54.91 83.80
C GLY A 764 -34.76 55.20 84.82
N ASP A 765 -35.92 55.58 84.31
CA ASP A 765 -37.03 56.13 85.11
C ASP A 765 -38.06 55.06 85.51
N TYR A 766 -38.66 55.26 86.68
CA TYR A 766 -39.57 54.34 87.36
C TYR A 766 -40.71 55.09 88.05
N ILE A 767 -41.86 54.45 88.20
CA ILE A 767 -43.02 54.96 88.93
C ILE A 767 -43.26 54.05 90.14
N LEU A 768 -43.31 54.65 91.34
CA LEU A 768 -43.76 54.03 92.57
C LEU A 768 -45.24 54.37 92.81
N LYS A 769 -46.07 53.36 93.07
CA LYS A 769 -47.50 53.48 93.37
C LYS A 769 -47.84 52.79 94.66
N GLU A 770 -48.59 53.43 95.58
CA GLU A 770 -49.21 52.71 96.69
C GLU A 770 -50.46 51.99 96.19
N VAL A 771 -50.58 50.69 96.52
CA VAL A 771 -51.73 49.85 96.14
C VAL A 771 -52.50 49.31 97.35
N GLN A 772 -51.91 49.40 98.55
CA GLN A 772 -52.60 49.10 99.81
C GLN A 772 -52.10 50.03 100.92
N ALA A 773 -53.02 50.62 101.67
CA ALA A 773 -52.70 51.49 102.81
C ALA A 773 -52.38 50.68 104.08
N PRO A 774 -51.60 51.24 105.02
CA PRO A 774 -51.53 50.77 106.41
C PRO A 774 -52.93 50.76 107.06
N GLU A 775 -53.15 49.86 108.01
CA GLU A 775 -54.43 49.71 108.69
C GLU A 775 -54.87 51.01 109.41
N GLY A 776 -56.08 51.51 109.07
CA GLY A 776 -56.63 52.76 109.60
C GLY A 776 -56.12 54.04 108.93
N TYR A 777 -55.54 53.96 107.74
CA TYR A 777 -55.10 55.10 106.92
C TYR A 777 -55.76 55.08 105.54
N GLU A 778 -55.99 56.26 104.99
CA GLU A 778 -56.48 56.47 103.63
C GLU A 778 -55.41 56.01 102.62
N LEU A 779 -55.82 55.36 101.53
CA LEU A 779 -54.92 55.00 100.41
C LEU A 779 -54.49 56.24 99.64
N SER A 780 -53.22 56.30 99.24
CA SER A 780 -52.68 57.40 98.44
C SER A 780 -52.66 57.05 96.95
N ASP A 781 -53.66 57.53 96.20
CA ASP A 781 -53.71 57.46 94.72
C ASP A 781 -52.54 58.20 94.02
N LYS A 782 -51.67 58.89 94.77
CA LYS A 782 -50.51 59.61 94.24
C LYS A 782 -49.39 58.66 93.83
N GLU A 783 -49.15 58.59 92.53
CA GLU A 783 -47.95 58.02 91.92
C GLU A 783 -46.72 58.94 92.08
N ILE A 784 -45.52 58.35 92.15
CA ILE A 784 -44.27 59.05 92.46
C ILE A 784 -43.15 58.54 91.53
N GLU A 785 -42.64 59.42 90.68
CA GLU A 785 -41.53 59.15 89.76
C GLU A 785 -40.17 59.16 90.48
N PHE A 786 -39.25 58.28 90.06
CA PHE A 786 -37.84 58.29 90.47
C PHE A 786 -36.93 57.69 89.38
N THR A 787 -35.64 58.04 89.40
CA THR A 787 -34.65 57.62 88.40
C THR A 787 -33.49 56.87 89.04
N ILE A 788 -33.02 55.79 88.41
CA ILE A 788 -31.74 55.14 88.72
C ILE A 788 -30.69 55.61 87.71
N SER A 789 -29.57 56.17 88.15
CA SER A 789 -28.55 56.67 87.22
C SER A 789 -27.66 55.57 86.63
N ASN A 790 -27.12 55.83 85.43
CA ASN A 790 -26.19 54.94 84.74
C ASN A 790 -24.70 55.24 85.05
N GLN A 791 -24.42 55.99 86.13
CA GLN A 791 -23.07 56.50 86.42
C GLN A 791 -22.33 55.70 87.51
N LYS A 792 -23.09 55.07 88.42
CA LYS A 792 -22.61 54.30 89.58
C LYS A 792 -23.79 53.58 90.21
N PHE A 793 -23.53 52.58 91.05
CA PHE A 793 -24.56 52.02 91.92
C PHE A 793 -25.00 53.03 92.99
N GLU A 794 -26.31 53.19 93.16
CA GLU A 794 -26.89 54.04 94.21
C GLU A 794 -28.25 53.52 94.71
N VAL A 795 -28.63 53.96 95.92
CA VAL A 795 -29.92 53.64 96.55
C VAL A 795 -30.71 54.94 96.69
N VAL A 796 -31.72 55.13 95.84
CA VAL A 796 -32.66 56.25 95.90
C VAL A 796 -33.52 56.12 97.16
N LYS A 797 -33.78 57.22 97.88
CA LYS A 797 -34.53 57.18 99.15
C LYS A 797 -35.74 58.09 99.12
N LEU A 798 -36.93 57.53 99.34
CA LEU A 798 -38.21 58.27 99.34
C LEU A 798 -38.92 58.14 100.69
N GLN A 799 -39.45 59.25 101.22
CA GLN A 799 -40.34 59.24 102.38
C GLN A 799 -41.79 59.49 101.95
N ILE A 800 -42.68 58.55 102.26
CA ILE A 800 -44.09 58.55 101.83
C ILE A 800 -45.01 58.68 103.05
N THR A 801 -46.14 59.38 102.89
CA THR A 801 -47.03 59.80 103.99
C THR A 801 -48.50 59.47 103.70
N ASN A 802 -49.23 58.88 104.65
CA ASN A 802 -50.69 58.73 104.55
C ASN A 802 -51.41 59.45 105.70
N LYS A 803 -52.64 59.88 105.43
CA LYS A 803 -53.55 60.45 106.42
C LYS A 803 -54.31 59.35 107.14
N LYS A 804 -54.55 59.53 108.43
CA LYS A 804 -55.32 58.60 109.25
C LYS A 804 -56.82 58.83 109.03
N GLU A 805 -57.60 57.76 108.88
CA GLU A 805 -59.05 57.86 108.68
C GLU A 805 -59.77 58.50 109.88
N THR A 806 -60.87 59.21 109.62
CA THR A 806 -61.77 59.77 110.64
C THR A 806 -63.17 59.17 110.53
N SER A 807 -63.68 58.60 111.63
CA SER A 807 -64.89 57.77 111.61
C SER A 807 -66.21 58.56 111.52
N LYS A 808 -67.17 57.97 110.81
CA LYS A 808 -68.61 58.23 110.94
C LYS A 808 -69.34 56.95 111.35
N GLY A 809 -70.48 57.11 112.01
CA GLY A 809 -71.27 56.00 112.59
C GLY A 809 -72.03 55.14 111.56
N PRO A 810 -72.62 54.01 111.98
CA PRO A 810 -73.08 52.95 111.08
C PRO A 810 -74.60 52.92 110.83
N GLU A 811 -75.00 52.57 109.60
CA GLU A 811 -76.30 51.91 109.28
C GLU A 811 -76.16 51.21 107.90
N LYS A 812 -76.17 49.88 107.76
CA LYS A 812 -77.29 48.89 107.75
C LYS A 812 -78.28 49.03 106.55
N PRO A 813 -78.97 47.96 106.09
CA PRO A 813 -78.53 47.26 104.88
C PRO A 813 -79.62 46.93 103.83
N GLY A 814 -79.18 46.41 102.68
CA GLY A 814 -79.94 45.63 101.69
C GLY A 814 -78.95 45.18 100.59
N GLU A 815 -78.75 43.92 100.21
CA GLU A 815 -79.65 42.77 99.95
C GLU A 815 -80.19 42.75 98.51
N GLU A 816 -79.50 41.98 97.66
CA GLU A 816 -79.92 41.21 96.45
C GLU A 816 -78.61 40.64 95.84
N THR A 817 -78.30 39.34 95.94
CA THR A 817 -78.62 38.26 94.97
C THR A 817 -78.17 38.59 93.53
N GLU A 818 -77.18 37.90 92.96
CA GLU A 818 -77.42 36.57 92.34
C GLU A 818 -76.18 35.64 92.20
N LYS A 819 -76.45 34.44 91.65
CA LYS A 819 -75.58 33.29 91.29
C LYS A 819 -76.14 32.74 89.97
N PRO A 820 -75.48 31.80 89.24
CA PRO A 820 -74.05 31.51 89.06
C PRO A 820 -73.69 31.42 87.53
N GLY A 821 -72.58 30.76 87.17
CA GLY A 821 -72.17 30.42 85.79
C GLY A 821 -70.65 30.38 85.69
N GLU A 822 -69.91 29.30 85.38
CA GLU A 822 -70.22 27.99 84.76
C GLU A 822 -70.48 28.03 83.24
N GLU A 823 -70.12 26.93 82.56
CA GLU A 823 -69.94 26.74 81.09
C GLU A 823 -68.73 27.51 80.49
N THR A 824 -67.76 26.94 79.75
CA THR A 824 -67.50 25.63 79.08
C THR A 824 -68.29 25.30 77.81
N GLU A 825 -67.72 25.61 76.64
CA GLU A 825 -67.74 24.82 75.38
C GLU A 825 -66.72 25.45 74.39
N LYS A 826 -65.93 24.81 73.49
CA LYS A 826 -65.92 23.51 72.77
C LYS A 826 -67.07 23.30 71.74
N PRO A 827 -66.88 22.46 70.69
CA PRO A 827 -65.66 21.98 70.04
C PRO A 827 -65.65 22.29 68.52
N GLY A 828 -64.72 21.68 67.77
CA GLY A 828 -64.69 21.73 66.31
C GLY A 828 -63.67 20.72 65.74
N GLU A 829 -64.06 19.45 65.65
CA GLU A 829 -63.23 18.36 65.12
C GLU A 829 -63.55 18.05 63.65
N GLU A 830 -62.52 17.70 62.86
CA GLU A 830 -62.52 16.60 61.89
C GLU A 830 -61.04 16.13 61.79
N THR A 831 -60.66 15.08 62.53
CA THR A 831 -60.50 13.68 62.06
C THR A 831 -59.39 13.43 61.03
N GLU A 832 -58.27 12.86 61.49
CA GLU A 832 -57.90 11.46 61.17
C GLU A 832 -56.80 10.91 62.11
N LYS A 833 -56.67 9.57 62.16
CA LYS A 833 -55.79 8.77 63.05
C LYS A 833 -55.77 7.31 62.55
N PRO A 834 -54.86 6.40 63.00
CA PRO A 834 -53.66 6.59 63.82
C PRO A 834 -52.39 5.89 63.23
N GLY A 835 -51.27 5.98 63.95
CA GLY A 835 -50.06 5.16 63.76
C GLY A 835 -49.03 5.45 64.85
N GLU A 836 -48.41 4.41 65.43
CA GLU A 836 -47.48 4.53 66.58
C GLU A 836 -46.06 4.00 66.22
N GLU A 837 -45.16 4.11 67.21
CA GLU A 837 -43.75 3.65 67.27
C GLU A 837 -42.64 4.54 66.65
N ILE A 838 -41.42 4.63 67.22
CA ILE A 838 -40.99 4.89 68.62
C ILE A 838 -39.49 5.30 68.62
N GLU A 839 -39.06 6.07 69.62
CA GLU A 839 -37.64 6.33 70.02
C GLU A 839 -36.69 7.24 69.19
N LYS A 840 -35.45 7.36 69.71
CA LYS A 840 -34.47 8.47 69.71
C LYS A 840 -33.05 7.90 69.98
N PRO A 841 -31.95 8.69 70.02
CA PRO A 841 -31.65 10.02 69.46
C PRO A 841 -30.43 9.93 68.50
N GLY A 842 -29.63 11.00 68.30
CA GLY A 842 -28.36 10.98 67.55
C GLY A 842 -27.16 11.52 68.34
N GLY A 843 -25.95 11.52 67.74
CA GLY A 843 -24.75 12.18 68.31
C GLY A 843 -23.37 11.69 67.80
N GLU A 844 -22.52 12.67 67.41
CA GLU A 844 -21.05 12.77 67.61
C GLU A 844 -19.99 11.71 67.16
N THR A 845 -18.97 12.18 66.40
CA THR A 845 -17.52 11.78 66.39
C THR A 845 -17.13 10.30 66.06
N GLY A 846 -15.87 9.88 65.77
CA GLY A 846 -14.54 10.52 65.65
C GLY A 846 -13.46 9.52 65.10
N THR A 847 -12.19 9.92 64.95
CA THR A 847 -11.00 9.14 64.47
C THR A 847 -10.27 8.36 65.62
N PRO A 848 -9.15 7.57 65.46
CA PRO A 848 -8.23 7.25 64.34
C PRO A 848 -8.09 5.70 64.10
N SER A 849 -6.99 4.92 63.93
CA SER A 849 -5.49 5.04 63.85
C SER A 849 -4.80 3.71 63.39
N GLU A 850 -3.65 3.80 62.67
CA GLU A 850 -2.42 2.93 62.66
C GLU A 850 -2.49 1.37 62.50
N GLY A 851 -1.47 0.62 61.99
CA GLY A 851 -0.19 0.96 61.33
C GLY A 851 0.79 -0.26 61.15
N MET A 852 1.67 -0.23 60.12
CA MET A 852 2.85 -1.12 59.82
C MET A 852 2.60 -2.64 59.58
N GLU A 853 3.46 -3.46 58.94
CA GLU A 853 4.93 -3.50 58.68
C GLU A 853 5.36 -4.04 57.27
N ASN A 854 6.49 -3.52 56.73
CA ASN A 854 7.76 -4.17 56.24
C ASN A 854 7.79 -5.59 55.59
N VAL A 855 8.70 -5.98 54.64
CA VAL A 855 9.64 -5.29 53.70
C VAL A 855 10.24 -6.31 52.65
N ASP A 856 10.65 -5.80 51.48
CA ASP A 856 11.63 -6.31 50.46
C ASP A 856 11.62 -7.70 49.74
N LYS A 857 11.74 -7.61 48.39
CA LYS A 857 12.72 -8.24 47.43
C LYS A 857 12.92 -9.80 47.40
N GLU A 858 13.39 -10.44 46.32
CA GLU A 858 13.95 -10.01 45.01
C GLU A 858 13.69 -11.01 43.84
N LYS A 859 14.18 -10.69 42.63
CA LYS A 859 14.20 -11.53 41.39
C LYS A 859 15.50 -12.39 41.33
N PRO A 860 15.69 -13.38 40.41
CA PRO A 860 15.62 -13.31 38.93
C PRO A 860 14.67 -14.40 38.34
N THR A 861 14.79 -15.11 37.19
CA THR A 861 15.78 -15.27 36.09
C THR A 861 15.09 -15.82 34.81
N LEU A 862 15.80 -15.95 33.69
CA LEU A 862 15.49 -16.78 32.50
C LEU A 862 16.79 -17.49 32.06
N PRO A 863 16.77 -18.65 31.35
CA PRO A 863 17.01 -18.63 29.88
C PRO A 863 16.45 -19.80 29.00
N GLU A 864 16.31 -19.50 27.70
CA GLU A 864 16.51 -20.28 26.44
C GLU A 864 16.01 -21.74 26.14
N LYS A 865 15.21 -21.81 25.04
CA LYS A 865 15.30 -22.63 23.78
C LYS A 865 15.41 -24.18 23.72
N GLY A 866 14.58 -24.74 22.80
CA GLY A 866 14.80 -25.96 22.00
C GLY A 866 13.87 -27.14 22.34
N GLN A 867 13.52 -28.11 21.47
CA GLN A 867 13.45 -28.33 20.01
C GLN A 867 12.91 -29.78 19.79
N GLY A 868 12.21 -30.10 18.68
CA GLY A 868 11.70 -31.47 18.32
C GLY A 868 10.19 -31.66 18.53
N ALA A 869 9.33 -32.11 17.60
CA ALA A 869 9.32 -33.24 16.64
C ALA A 869 8.95 -34.60 17.31
N SER A 870 8.06 -35.47 16.79
CA SER A 870 7.26 -35.52 15.52
C SER A 870 5.94 -36.30 15.75
N HIS A 871 4.92 -36.24 14.87
CA HIS A 871 4.67 -37.22 13.78
C HIS A 871 3.61 -36.67 12.79
N ALA A 872 3.41 -37.33 11.63
CA ALA A 872 2.64 -36.77 10.50
C ALA A 872 1.54 -37.70 9.95
N GLN A 873 0.49 -37.12 9.34
CA GLN A 873 -0.25 -37.72 8.23
C GLN A 873 -0.93 -36.66 7.33
N LEU A 874 -1.08 -36.99 6.04
CA LEU A 874 -1.73 -36.28 4.93
C LEU A 874 -2.43 -37.35 4.04
N PRO A 875 -3.28 -37.04 3.02
CA PRO A 875 -3.54 -35.74 2.38
C PRO A 875 -5.02 -35.38 2.12
N ALA A 876 -5.27 -34.12 1.72
CA ALA A 876 -6.33 -33.71 0.79
C ALA A 876 -6.04 -32.28 0.26
N THR A 877 -6.58 -31.91 -0.92
CA THR A 877 -6.31 -30.63 -1.60
C THR A 877 -7.52 -29.68 -1.59
N GLY A 878 -7.27 -28.36 -1.50
CA GLY A 878 -8.31 -27.34 -1.67
C GLY A 878 -7.86 -25.94 -1.23
N HIS A 879 -7.35 -25.13 -2.15
CA HIS A 879 -7.06 -23.70 -1.92
C HIS A 879 -8.05 -22.85 -2.72
N ASP A 880 -8.95 -22.17 -2.02
CA ASP A 880 -9.62 -20.97 -2.57
C ASP A 880 -8.63 -19.81 -2.58
N MET A 881 -8.51 -19.10 -3.72
CA MET A 881 -7.65 -17.91 -3.84
C MET A 881 -8.43 -16.75 -4.48
N ASN A 882 -8.64 -15.71 -3.69
CA ASN A 882 -9.69 -14.72 -3.92
C ASN A 882 -9.19 -13.49 -4.71
N TYR A 883 -9.51 -13.43 -6.01
CA TYR A 883 -8.89 -12.51 -6.98
C TYR A 883 -9.42 -11.06 -6.99
N LEU A 884 -10.17 -10.62 -5.97
CA LEU A 884 -10.75 -9.26 -5.95
C LEU A 884 -9.77 -8.05 -5.89
N PRO A 885 -8.56 -8.08 -5.30
CA PRO A 885 -7.78 -6.84 -5.09
C PRO A 885 -7.13 -6.27 -6.36
N PHE A 886 -6.88 -7.08 -7.40
CA PHE A 886 -6.14 -6.65 -8.58
C PHE A 886 -6.96 -5.81 -9.57
N ILE A 887 -8.28 -5.99 -9.62
CA ILE A 887 -9.17 -5.24 -10.54
C ILE A 887 -9.25 -3.75 -10.14
N GLY A 888 -9.21 -3.44 -8.84
CA GLY A 888 -9.25 -2.07 -8.34
C GLY A 888 -8.05 -1.21 -8.78
N PHE A 889 -6.85 -1.79 -8.79
CA PHE A 889 -5.62 -1.04 -9.12
C PHE A 889 -5.56 -0.63 -10.60
N ALA A 890 -6.04 -1.49 -11.51
CA ALA A 890 -6.13 -1.20 -12.94
C ALA A 890 -7.08 -0.02 -13.23
N LEU A 891 -8.24 0.03 -12.56
CA LEU A 891 -9.24 1.09 -12.75
C LEU A 891 -8.75 2.46 -12.26
N VAL A 892 -7.97 2.52 -11.17
CA VAL A 892 -7.35 3.76 -10.68
C VAL A 892 -6.34 4.31 -11.71
N LEU A 893 -5.50 3.46 -12.29
CA LEU A 893 -4.53 3.88 -13.31
C LEU A 893 -5.21 4.38 -14.59
N LEU A 894 -6.34 3.78 -14.99
CA LEU A 894 -7.14 4.26 -16.12
C LEU A 894 -7.70 5.67 -15.87
N GLY A 895 -8.25 5.91 -14.67
CA GLY A 895 -8.79 7.20 -14.25
C GLY A 895 -7.75 8.34 -14.24
N ILE A 896 -6.50 8.03 -13.90
CA ILE A 896 -5.39 9.00 -13.91
C ILE A 896 -5.02 9.41 -15.34
N ARG A 897 -4.98 8.47 -16.30
CA ARG A 897 -4.75 8.80 -17.72
C ARG A 897 -5.88 9.66 -18.32
N LEU A 898 -7.15 9.35 -18.01
CA LEU A 898 -8.29 10.15 -18.48
C LEU A 898 -8.26 11.59 -17.94
N ARG A 899 -7.84 11.82 -16.69
CA ARG A 899 -7.68 13.19 -16.16
C ARG A 899 -6.58 14.01 -16.84
N PHE A 900 -5.55 13.39 -17.40
CA PHE A 900 -4.49 14.10 -18.12
C PHE A 900 -4.92 14.54 -19.54
N MET A 901 -5.69 13.72 -20.25
CA MET A 901 -6.15 14.06 -21.61
C MET A 901 -7.19 15.20 -21.65
N ILE A 902 -7.96 15.39 -20.59
CA ILE A 902 -9.00 16.44 -20.50
C ILE A 902 -8.40 17.85 -20.28
N LYS A 903 -7.10 17.99 -20.01
CA LYS A 903 -6.46 19.29 -19.70
C LYS A 903 -5.72 19.94 -20.88
N ASN A 904 -5.61 19.26 -22.03
CA ASN A 904 -4.95 19.74 -23.25
C ASN A 904 -5.85 19.59 -24.49
N SER A 905 -7.02 20.24 -24.49
CA SER A 905 -7.91 20.43 -25.65
C SER A 905 -8.75 21.71 -25.50
#